data_AF-A0A8C4V5K4-F1
#
_entry.id   AF-A0A8C4V5K4-F1
#
_cell.length_a   1.000
_cell.length_b   1.000
_cell.length_c   1.000
_cell.angle_alpha   90.00
_cell.angle_beta   90.00
_cell.angle_gamma   90.00
#
_symmetry.space_group_name_H-M   'P 1'
#
loop_
_entity.id
_entity.type
_entity.pdbx_description
1 polymer ?
#
loop_
_entity_poly.entity_id
_entity_poly.type
_entity_poly.pdbx_seq_one_letter_code
_entity_poly.pdbx_strand_id
1 'polypeptide(L)'
;MNGLSVYQIKVHRKYTGEDFDEDLRTVLRRSGCKNEKIAFIMDESNVKMDLEKPNYIVPDYMPVVYDKLPQPPSHREAIVNSCVFVHQTLHQANARLAKRGGRTMAITPRHYLDFINHYANLFNEKRSELEEQQMHLNVGLRKIKETVDQVEELRRDLRIKSQELEVKNAAANDKLKKMVKDQQEAEKKKVMSQEIQEQLHKQQEVIADKQMSVKEDLDKVEPAVIEAQNAVKSIKKQHLVEVRSMANPPAAVKLALESICLLLGESTTDWKQIRSIIMRENFIPTIVNFSAEEISDAIREKMKKNYLSNPSYNYEIVNRASLACGPMVKWAIAQLNYADMLKRVEPLRNELQKLEDDAKDNQQKANEVEQMIRDLEASIARYKEEYAVLISEAQAIKADLAAVEAKVNRSTALLKSLSAERERWEKTSETFKNQMSTIAGDCLLSGAFIAYAGYFDQQMRQNLFTTWSHHLQQANIQFRTDIARTEYLSNADERLRWQASSLPADDLCTENAIMLKRFNRYPLIIDPSGQATEFIMNEYKDRKITRTSFLDDAFRKNLESALRFGNPLLVQDVESYDPVLNPVLNREVRRTGGRVLITLGDQDIDLSPSFVIFLSTRDPTVEFPPDLCSRVTFVNFTVTRSSLQSQCLNEVLKKNPYYRRLMK
;
A
#
# COMPACT_ATOMS: atom_id res chain seq x y z
N MET A 1 -18.16 3.76 34.54
CA MET A 1 -17.25 4.89 34.24
C MET A 1 -17.13 5.17 32.73
N ASN A 2 -17.22 4.19 31.83
CA ASN A 2 -17.05 4.42 30.37
C ASN A 2 -18.37 4.58 29.57
N GLY A 3 -19.51 4.83 30.22
CA GLY A 3 -20.81 4.95 29.54
C GLY A 3 -21.37 3.64 28.92
N LEU A 4 -20.75 2.49 29.24
CA LEU A 4 -21.19 1.16 28.81
C LEU A 4 -22.22 0.59 29.79
N SER A 5 -23.33 0.08 29.28
CA SER A 5 -24.29 -0.69 30.07
C SER A 5 -23.73 -2.09 30.32
N VAL A 6 -23.65 -2.53 31.57
CA VAL A 6 -23.08 -3.84 31.90
C VAL A 6 -24.16 -4.93 31.81
N TYR A 7 -23.86 -6.02 31.11
CA TYR A 7 -24.65 -7.25 31.14
C TYR A 7 -23.79 -8.36 31.73
N GLN A 8 -24.21 -8.90 32.87
CA GLN A 8 -23.52 -9.99 33.56
C GLN A 8 -24.46 -11.20 33.63
N ILE A 9 -23.99 -12.35 33.15
CA ILE A 9 -24.74 -13.60 33.24
C ILE A 9 -24.83 -14.03 34.71
N LYS A 10 -26.02 -14.47 35.12
CA LYS A 10 -26.25 -15.04 36.44
C LYS A 10 -26.40 -16.55 36.34
N VAL A 11 -25.27 -17.26 36.33
CA VAL A 11 -25.28 -18.72 36.21
C VAL A 11 -25.74 -19.35 37.52
N HIS A 12 -26.76 -20.20 37.44
CA HIS A 12 -27.25 -21.01 38.56
C HIS A 12 -27.14 -22.51 38.24
N ARG A 13 -27.37 -23.38 39.23
CA ARG A 13 -27.20 -24.85 39.09
C ARG A 13 -27.94 -25.47 37.90
N LYS A 14 -29.07 -24.90 37.47
CA LYS A 14 -29.88 -25.36 36.33
C LYS A 14 -29.58 -24.65 35.00
N TYR A 15 -28.72 -23.64 34.99
CA TYR A 15 -28.37 -22.88 33.80
C TYR A 15 -27.68 -23.77 32.75
N THR A 16 -28.24 -23.82 31.55
CA THR A 16 -27.84 -24.67 30.44
C THR A 16 -27.20 -23.86 29.30
N GLY A 17 -26.77 -24.55 28.24
CA GLY A 17 -26.35 -23.88 27.00
C GLY A 17 -27.49 -23.10 26.33
N GLU A 18 -28.74 -23.57 26.46
CA GLU A 18 -29.91 -22.88 25.88
C GLU A 18 -30.19 -21.55 26.60
N ASP A 19 -30.07 -21.53 27.94
CA ASP A 19 -30.20 -20.30 28.74
C ASP A 19 -29.12 -19.29 28.36
N PHE A 20 -27.90 -19.76 28.05
CA PHE A 20 -26.81 -18.93 27.54
C PHE A 20 -27.10 -18.34 26.17
N ASP A 21 -27.64 -19.14 25.24
CA ASP A 21 -28.02 -18.66 23.93
C ASP A 21 -29.15 -17.60 24.01
N GLU A 22 -30.06 -17.73 24.96
CA GLU A 22 -31.12 -16.76 25.20
C GLU A 22 -30.58 -15.44 25.79
N ASP A 23 -29.67 -15.53 26.77
CA ASP A 23 -28.95 -14.37 27.32
C ASP A 23 -28.12 -13.66 26.23
N LEU A 24 -27.43 -14.43 25.38
CA LEU A 24 -26.65 -13.89 24.27
C LEU A 24 -27.54 -13.20 23.23
N ARG A 25 -28.69 -13.80 22.87
CA ARG A 25 -29.68 -13.17 21.98
C ARG A 25 -30.21 -11.86 22.56
N THR A 26 -30.40 -11.80 23.87
CA THR A 26 -30.84 -10.58 24.56
C THR A 26 -29.78 -9.48 24.46
N VAL A 27 -28.50 -9.82 24.67
CA VAL A 27 -27.38 -8.90 24.49
C VAL A 27 -27.28 -8.43 23.04
N LEU A 28 -27.35 -9.35 22.08
CA LEU A 28 -27.27 -9.06 20.64
C LEU A 28 -28.45 -8.21 20.14
N ARG A 29 -29.65 -8.38 20.68
CA ARG A 29 -30.80 -7.51 20.37
C ARG A 29 -30.61 -6.11 20.93
N ARG A 30 -30.06 -5.98 22.14
CA ARG A 30 -29.81 -4.66 22.74
C ARG A 30 -28.66 -3.92 22.04
N SER A 31 -27.57 -4.60 21.71
CA SER A 31 -26.46 -3.99 20.98
C SER A 31 -26.80 -3.75 19.50
N GLY A 32 -27.44 -4.71 18.83
CA GLY A 32 -27.71 -4.66 17.39
C GLY A 32 -28.96 -3.88 17.01
N CYS A 33 -30.09 -4.06 17.72
CA CYS A 33 -31.35 -3.40 17.36
C CYS A 33 -31.57 -2.06 18.08
N LYS A 34 -31.05 -1.92 19.30
CA LYS A 34 -31.20 -0.68 20.11
C LYS A 34 -29.92 0.17 20.14
N ASN A 35 -28.86 -0.27 19.44
CA ASN A 35 -27.57 0.40 19.35
C ASN A 35 -26.96 0.75 20.73
N GLU A 36 -27.29 -0.04 21.75
CA GLU A 36 -26.83 0.17 23.12
C GLU A 36 -25.38 -0.32 23.25
N LYS A 37 -24.49 0.51 23.78
CA LYS A 37 -23.09 0.13 23.99
C LYS A 37 -22.98 -0.71 25.26
N ILE A 38 -22.90 -2.02 25.09
CA ILE A 38 -22.92 -3.00 26.20
C ILE A 38 -21.51 -3.52 26.48
N ALA A 39 -21.16 -3.61 27.78
CA ALA A 39 -20.03 -4.40 28.26
C ALA A 39 -20.56 -5.73 28.79
N PHE A 40 -20.23 -6.82 28.10
CA PHE A 40 -20.59 -8.16 28.52
C PHE A 40 -19.52 -8.72 29.45
N ILE A 41 -19.89 -8.98 30.70
CA ILE A 41 -18.95 -9.49 31.72
C ILE A 41 -19.24 -10.96 31.96
N MET A 42 -18.26 -11.79 31.62
CA MET A 42 -18.24 -13.21 31.95
C MET A 42 -17.18 -13.41 33.03
N ASP A 43 -17.62 -13.81 34.23
CA ASP A 43 -16.74 -14.16 35.34
C ASP A 43 -16.37 -15.66 35.24
N GLU A 44 -15.17 -16.04 35.69
CA GLU A 44 -14.73 -17.45 35.72
C GLU A 44 -15.65 -18.32 36.58
N SER A 45 -16.29 -17.72 37.59
CA SER A 45 -17.31 -18.37 38.43
C SER A 45 -18.58 -18.79 37.67
N ASN A 46 -18.82 -18.22 36.49
CA ASN A 46 -19.96 -18.52 35.62
C ASN A 46 -19.66 -19.62 34.59
N VAL A 47 -18.40 -20.02 34.40
CA VAL A 47 -18.06 -21.11 33.47
C VAL A 47 -18.30 -22.43 34.19
N LYS A 48 -19.46 -23.05 33.95
CA LYS A 48 -19.64 -24.45 34.36
C LYS A 48 -18.57 -25.29 33.67
N MET A 49 -17.85 -26.08 34.47
CA MET A 49 -16.92 -27.08 33.95
C MET A 49 -17.74 -28.06 33.11
N ASP A 50 -17.63 -27.93 31.79
CA ASP A 50 -18.33 -28.78 30.84
C ASP A 50 -17.64 -30.14 30.78
N LEU A 51 -18.15 -31.05 31.61
CA LEU A 51 -17.69 -32.43 31.69
C LEU A 51 -18.53 -33.36 30.82
N GLU A 52 -19.53 -32.84 30.10
CA GLU A 52 -20.33 -33.67 29.22
C GLU A 52 -19.62 -33.85 27.87
N LYS A 53 -19.69 -35.07 27.34
CA LYS A 53 -19.23 -35.37 25.99
C LYS A 53 -20.34 -36.09 25.25
N PRO A 54 -20.98 -35.44 24.27
CA PRO A 54 -22.08 -36.04 23.51
C PRO A 54 -21.71 -37.36 22.82
N ASN A 55 -20.42 -37.53 22.48
CA ASN A 55 -19.90 -38.71 21.80
C ASN A 55 -19.29 -39.75 22.76
N TYR A 56 -19.55 -39.66 24.07
CA TYR A 56 -19.07 -40.64 25.03
C TYR A 56 -19.84 -41.96 24.87
N ILE A 57 -19.09 -43.05 24.71
CA ILE A 57 -19.63 -44.40 24.61
C ILE A 57 -19.34 -45.12 25.92
N VAL A 58 -20.40 -45.55 26.60
CA VAL A 58 -20.30 -46.36 27.82
C VAL A 58 -19.69 -47.72 27.43
N PRO A 59 -18.61 -48.17 28.11
CA PRO A 59 -18.01 -49.47 27.82
C PRO A 59 -18.92 -50.61 28.30
N ASP A 60 -18.81 -51.78 27.65
CA ASP A 60 -19.61 -52.99 27.97
C ASP A 60 -19.51 -53.40 29.44
N TYR A 61 -18.34 -53.17 30.04
CA TYR A 61 -18.12 -53.34 31.47
C TYR A 61 -17.41 -52.13 32.05
N MET A 62 -18.09 -51.41 32.95
CA MET A 62 -17.51 -50.33 33.74
C MET A 62 -17.50 -50.70 35.23
N PRO A 63 -16.36 -50.60 35.94
CA PRO A 63 -16.33 -50.81 37.38
C PRO A 63 -17.12 -49.70 38.11
N VAL A 64 -18.30 -50.03 38.63
CA VAL A 64 -19.12 -49.10 39.41
C VAL A 64 -18.65 -49.12 40.86
N VAL A 65 -18.35 -47.93 41.37
CA VAL A 65 -17.82 -47.70 42.73
C VAL A 65 -18.74 -46.77 43.52
N TYR A 66 -19.58 -46.00 42.81
CA TYR A 66 -20.62 -45.17 43.38
C TYR A 66 -21.99 -45.84 43.25
N ASP A 67 -22.61 -46.21 44.37
CA ASP A 67 -23.85 -47.02 44.39
C ASP A 67 -25.06 -46.34 43.74
N LYS A 68 -25.07 -45.00 43.62
CA LYS A 68 -26.18 -44.24 43.01
C LYS A 68 -25.86 -43.75 41.60
N LEU A 69 -24.95 -44.44 40.90
CA LEU A 69 -24.58 -44.11 39.53
C LEU A 69 -25.73 -44.45 38.57
N PRO A 70 -26.24 -43.50 37.76
CA PRO A 70 -27.26 -43.80 36.76
C PRO A 70 -26.75 -44.74 35.66
N GLN A 71 -27.67 -45.49 35.05
CA GLN A 71 -27.39 -46.47 34.00
C GLN A 71 -28.30 -46.21 32.80
N PRO A 72 -27.77 -45.91 31.60
CA PRO A 72 -26.35 -45.74 31.28
C PRO A 72 -25.78 -44.43 31.85
N PRO A 73 -24.52 -44.42 32.34
CA PRO A 73 -23.88 -43.23 32.89
C PRO A 73 -23.50 -42.22 31.79
N SER A 74 -23.69 -40.93 32.05
CA SER A 74 -23.12 -39.86 31.22
C SER A 74 -21.59 -39.77 31.36
N HIS A 75 -20.91 -39.00 30.50
CA HIS A 75 -19.45 -38.81 30.62
C HIS A 75 -19.09 -38.18 31.98
N ARG A 76 -19.89 -37.21 32.41
CA ARG A 76 -19.74 -36.56 33.72
C ARG A 76 -19.91 -37.56 34.86
N GLU A 77 -20.87 -38.47 34.75
CA GLU A 77 -21.14 -39.49 35.77
C GLU A 77 -20.00 -40.52 35.84
N ALA A 78 -19.42 -40.90 34.71
CA ALA A 78 -18.21 -41.73 34.67
C ALA A 78 -17.01 -41.05 35.34
N ILE A 79 -16.84 -39.74 35.14
CA ILE A 79 -15.83 -38.93 35.84
C ILE A 79 -16.09 -38.92 37.35
N VAL A 80 -17.35 -38.71 37.78
CA VAL A 80 -17.73 -38.74 39.21
C VAL A 80 -17.42 -40.10 39.84
N ASN A 81 -17.79 -41.20 39.17
CA ASN A 81 -17.46 -42.56 39.61
C ASN A 81 -15.94 -42.75 39.75
N SER A 82 -15.16 -42.25 38.80
CA SER A 82 -13.70 -42.30 38.82
C SER A 82 -13.10 -41.50 39.99
N CYS A 83 -13.67 -40.33 40.30
CA CYS A 83 -13.25 -39.55 41.46
C CYS A 83 -13.48 -40.31 42.78
N VAL A 84 -14.62 -40.99 42.92
CA VAL A 84 -14.91 -41.83 44.09
C VAL A 84 -13.93 -43.00 44.17
N PHE A 85 -13.65 -43.67 43.06
CA PHE A 85 -12.66 -44.75 42.99
C PHE A 85 -11.28 -44.29 43.47
N VAL A 86 -10.77 -43.18 42.94
CA VAL A 86 -9.48 -42.61 43.35
C VAL A 86 -9.41 -42.44 44.87
N HIS A 87 -10.44 -41.84 45.48
CA HIS A 87 -10.48 -41.66 46.93
C HIS A 87 -10.48 -42.99 47.70
N GLN A 88 -11.30 -43.96 47.28
CA GLN A 88 -11.36 -45.27 47.92
C GLN A 88 -10.06 -46.07 47.79
N THR A 89 -9.33 -45.93 46.68
CA THR A 89 -8.05 -46.64 46.49
C THR A 89 -7.01 -46.28 47.55
N LEU A 90 -7.10 -45.10 48.16
CA LEU A 90 -6.19 -44.68 49.23
C LEU A 90 -6.37 -45.51 50.49
N HIS A 91 -7.61 -45.88 50.83
CA HIS A 91 -7.86 -46.77 51.97
C HIS A 91 -7.21 -48.14 51.73
N GLN A 92 -7.24 -48.63 50.48
CA GLN A 92 -6.56 -49.87 50.11
C GLN A 92 -5.04 -49.71 50.16
N ALA A 93 -4.50 -48.57 49.72
CA ALA A 93 -3.08 -48.26 49.79
C ALA A 93 -2.58 -48.19 51.23
N ASN A 94 -3.31 -47.53 52.12
CA ASN A 94 -3.05 -47.50 53.56
C ASN A 94 -3.07 -48.90 54.18
N ALA A 95 -4.08 -49.71 53.85
CA ALA A 95 -4.16 -51.09 54.35
C ALA A 95 -2.96 -51.94 53.88
N ARG A 96 -2.49 -51.76 52.65
CA ARG A 96 -1.27 -52.43 52.14
C ARG A 96 -0.02 -51.93 52.85
N LEU A 97 0.06 -50.63 53.12
CA LEU A 97 1.19 -50.01 53.81
C LEU A 97 1.28 -50.50 55.27
N ALA A 98 0.15 -50.52 55.99
CA ALA A 98 0.05 -51.06 57.34
C ALA A 98 0.49 -52.54 57.41
N LYS A 99 0.06 -53.37 56.46
CA LYS A 99 0.47 -54.79 56.37
C LYS A 99 1.99 -54.97 56.18
N ARG A 100 2.67 -53.99 55.59
CA ARG A 100 4.13 -53.99 55.40
C ARG A 100 4.89 -53.39 56.57
N GLY A 101 4.20 -53.05 57.68
CA GLY A 101 4.79 -52.37 58.83
C GLY A 101 5.08 -50.89 58.60
N GLY A 102 4.55 -50.31 57.51
CA GLY A 102 4.64 -48.88 57.24
C GLY A 102 3.56 -48.10 58.00
N ARG A 103 3.86 -46.84 58.32
CA ARG A 103 2.88 -45.91 58.91
C ARG A 103 1.83 -45.48 57.91
N THR A 104 0.65 -45.11 58.41
CA THR A 104 -0.48 -44.70 57.57
C THR A 104 -0.95 -43.31 57.91
N MET A 105 -1.54 -42.61 56.94
CA MET A 105 -2.22 -41.33 57.17
C MET A 105 -3.72 -41.56 57.33
N ALA A 106 -4.36 -40.80 58.21
CA ALA A 106 -5.82 -40.72 58.23
C ALA A 106 -6.38 -40.05 56.96
N ILE A 107 -7.19 -40.81 56.20
CA ILE A 107 -7.92 -40.28 55.04
C ILE A 107 -9.24 -39.68 55.54
N THR A 108 -9.53 -38.46 55.11
CA THR A 108 -10.69 -37.68 55.57
C THR A 108 -11.48 -37.09 54.40
N PRO A 109 -12.75 -36.74 54.57
CA PRO A 109 -13.55 -36.09 53.53
C PRO A 109 -12.95 -34.77 53.02
N ARG A 110 -12.17 -34.04 53.84
CA ARG A 110 -11.47 -32.83 53.41
C ARG A 110 -10.46 -33.11 52.29
N HIS A 111 -9.79 -34.27 52.32
CA HIS A 111 -8.89 -34.67 51.24
C HIS A 111 -9.64 -34.88 49.92
N TYR A 112 -10.87 -35.41 49.99
CA TYR A 112 -11.72 -35.56 48.80
C TYR A 112 -12.11 -34.21 48.21
N LEU A 113 -12.56 -33.27 49.05
CA LEU A 113 -12.89 -31.92 48.60
C LEU A 113 -11.67 -31.20 48.02
N ASP A 114 -10.50 -31.39 48.63
CA ASP A 114 -9.23 -30.85 48.15
C ASP A 114 -8.85 -31.37 46.76
N PHE A 115 -9.00 -32.68 46.55
CA PHE A 115 -8.85 -33.31 45.24
C PHE A 115 -9.80 -32.74 44.19
N ILE A 116 -11.09 -32.57 44.52
CA ILE A 116 -12.06 -31.97 43.59
C ILE A 116 -11.70 -30.52 43.26
N ASN A 117 -11.21 -29.75 44.24
CA ASN A 117 -10.73 -28.38 44.01
C ASN A 117 -9.49 -28.37 43.11
N HIS A 118 -8.51 -29.25 43.34
CA HIS A 118 -7.35 -29.40 42.45
C HIS A 118 -7.78 -29.77 41.03
N TYR A 119 -8.74 -30.69 40.88
CA TYR A 119 -9.27 -31.06 39.59
C TYR A 119 -9.91 -29.87 38.86
N ALA A 120 -10.82 -29.16 39.53
CA ALA A 120 -11.52 -28.01 38.93
C ALA A 120 -10.55 -26.88 38.55
N ASN A 121 -9.63 -26.53 39.45
CA ASN A 121 -8.64 -25.48 39.20
C ASN A 121 -7.71 -25.86 38.05
N LEU A 122 -7.19 -27.09 38.03
CA LEU A 122 -6.30 -27.56 36.98
C LEU A 122 -7.01 -27.68 35.63
N PHE A 123 -8.27 -28.14 35.62
CA PHE A 123 -9.06 -28.21 34.40
C PHE A 123 -9.27 -26.82 33.80
N ASN A 124 -9.65 -25.84 34.61
CA ASN A 124 -9.86 -24.47 34.14
C ASN A 124 -8.55 -23.81 33.69
N GLU A 125 -7.46 -23.97 34.44
CA GLU A 125 -6.12 -23.50 34.07
C GLU A 125 -5.71 -24.07 32.70
N LYS A 126 -5.73 -25.40 32.55
CA LYS A 126 -5.28 -26.07 31.32
C LYS A 126 -6.19 -25.82 30.14
N ARG A 127 -7.50 -25.68 30.37
CA ARG A 127 -8.45 -25.33 29.32
C ARG A 127 -8.18 -23.91 28.81
N SER A 128 -8.02 -22.95 29.72
CA SER A 128 -7.75 -21.56 29.36
C SER A 128 -6.41 -21.43 28.61
N GLU A 129 -5.35 -22.10 29.08
CA GLU A 129 -4.05 -22.13 28.39
C GLU A 129 -4.17 -22.66 26.96
N LEU A 130 -4.91 -23.75 26.76
CA LEU A 130 -5.12 -24.34 25.43
C LEU A 130 -5.98 -23.46 24.52
N GLU A 131 -7.07 -22.88 25.04
CA GLU A 131 -7.95 -21.99 24.29
C GLU A 131 -7.21 -20.72 23.83
N GLU A 132 -6.38 -20.13 24.68
CA GLU A 132 -5.56 -18.96 24.33
C GLU A 132 -4.53 -19.28 23.24
N GLN A 133 -3.79 -20.39 23.38
CA GLN A 133 -2.83 -20.85 22.38
C GLN A 133 -3.51 -21.17 21.04
N GLN A 134 -4.67 -21.82 21.08
CA GLN A 134 -5.47 -22.12 19.90
C GLN A 134 -5.96 -20.84 19.22
N MET A 135 -6.45 -19.86 19.99
CA MET A 135 -6.91 -18.58 19.45
C MET A 135 -5.76 -17.85 18.74
N HIS A 136 -4.60 -17.71 19.41
CA HIS A 136 -3.43 -17.05 18.84
C HIS A 136 -3.00 -17.69 17.52
N LEU A 137 -2.92 -19.03 17.50
CA LEU A 137 -2.52 -19.79 16.33
C LEU A 137 -3.53 -19.69 15.18
N ASN A 138 -4.83 -19.77 15.48
CA ASN A 138 -5.88 -19.62 14.47
C ASN A 138 -5.91 -18.21 13.88
N VAL A 139 -5.64 -17.17 14.69
CA VAL A 139 -5.49 -15.79 14.19
C VAL A 139 -4.29 -15.71 13.24
N GLY A 140 -3.16 -16.33 13.59
CA GLY A 140 -1.97 -16.41 12.73
C GLY A 140 -2.25 -17.09 11.39
N LEU A 141 -2.88 -18.28 11.41
CA LEU A 141 -3.27 -19.01 10.20
C LEU A 141 -4.24 -18.22 9.32
N ARG A 142 -5.23 -17.55 9.93
CA ARG A 142 -6.15 -16.67 9.22
C ARG A 142 -5.40 -15.51 8.54
N LYS A 143 -4.45 -14.87 9.22
CA LYS A 143 -3.64 -13.78 8.64
C LYS A 143 -2.77 -14.25 7.48
N ILE A 144 -2.21 -15.45 7.56
CA ILE A 144 -1.48 -16.06 6.44
C ILE A 144 -2.44 -16.26 5.26
N LYS A 145 -3.63 -16.82 5.49
CA LYS A 145 -4.64 -17.02 4.45
C LYS A 145 -5.07 -15.69 3.80
N GLU A 146 -5.39 -14.67 4.61
CA GLU A 146 -5.71 -13.32 4.12
C GLU A 146 -4.57 -12.74 3.24
N THR A 147 -3.32 -13.00 3.61
CA THR A 147 -2.14 -12.56 2.83
C THR A 147 -2.03 -13.31 1.50
N VAL A 148 -2.34 -14.61 1.48
CA VAL A 148 -2.40 -15.40 0.24
C VAL A 148 -3.46 -14.82 -0.70
N ASP A 149 -4.67 -14.58 -0.19
CA ASP A 149 -5.79 -14.04 -0.96
C ASP A 149 -5.44 -12.65 -1.55
N GLN A 150 -4.81 -11.77 -0.76
CA GLN A 150 -4.34 -10.45 -1.23
C GLN A 150 -3.24 -10.54 -2.30
N VAL A 151 -2.34 -11.52 -2.21
CA VAL A 151 -1.30 -11.72 -3.23
C VAL A 151 -1.89 -12.22 -4.53
N GLU A 152 -2.92 -13.07 -4.48
CA GLU A 152 -3.65 -13.51 -5.67
C GLU A 152 -4.38 -12.35 -6.35
N GLU A 153 -5.02 -11.48 -5.58
CA GLU A 153 -5.66 -10.26 -6.10
C GLU A 153 -4.64 -9.33 -6.77
N LEU A 154 -3.52 -9.03 -6.10
CA LEU A 154 -2.46 -8.19 -6.66
C LEU A 154 -1.85 -8.79 -7.94
N ARG A 155 -1.71 -10.12 -8.03
CA ARG A 155 -1.25 -10.79 -9.27
C ARG A 155 -2.24 -10.63 -10.40
N ARG A 156 -3.54 -10.68 -10.12
CA ARG A 156 -4.59 -10.43 -11.10
C ARG A 156 -4.52 -8.99 -11.60
N ASP A 157 -4.38 -8.01 -10.71
CA ASP A 157 -4.28 -6.60 -11.06
C ASP A 157 -3.04 -6.29 -11.89
N LEU A 158 -1.89 -6.89 -11.54
CA LEU A 158 -0.64 -6.76 -12.29
C LEU A 158 -0.84 -7.24 -13.73
N ARG A 159 -1.52 -8.37 -13.94
CA ARG A 159 -1.83 -8.88 -15.28
C ARG A 159 -2.70 -7.91 -16.08
N ILE A 160 -3.74 -7.33 -15.48
CA ILE A 160 -4.64 -6.38 -16.14
C ILE A 160 -3.87 -5.10 -16.51
N LYS A 161 -3.18 -4.47 -15.55
CA LYS A 161 -2.40 -3.25 -15.79
C LYS A 161 -1.27 -3.46 -16.80
N SER A 162 -0.64 -4.64 -16.82
CA SER A 162 0.39 -4.96 -17.81
C SER A 162 -0.17 -4.99 -19.22
N GLN A 163 -1.39 -5.52 -19.40
CA GLN A 163 -2.07 -5.52 -20.70
C GLN A 163 -2.47 -4.10 -21.12
N GLU A 164 -2.98 -3.27 -20.19
CA GLU A 164 -3.29 -1.86 -20.45
C GLU A 164 -2.04 -1.06 -20.86
N LEU A 165 -0.90 -1.32 -20.22
CA LEU A 165 0.38 -0.69 -20.56
C LEU A 165 0.81 -1.02 -21.98
N GLU A 166 0.67 -2.28 -22.43
CA GLU A 166 0.99 -2.66 -23.80
C GLU A 166 0.12 -1.92 -24.82
N VAL A 167 -1.19 -1.81 -24.56
CA VAL A 167 -2.12 -1.08 -25.44
C VAL A 167 -1.75 0.40 -25.52
N LYS A 168 -1.46 1.06 -24.38
CA LYS A 168 -1.07 2.48 -24.37
C LYS A 168 0.30 2.72 -25.04
N ASN A 169 1.28 1.83 -24.83
CA ASN A 169 2.57 1.92 -25.51
C ASN A 169 2.43 1.73 -27.02
N ALA A 170 1.57 0.81 -27.48
CA ALA A 170 1.28 0.63 -28.89
C ALA A 170 0.64 1.89 -29.49
N ALA A 171 -0.36 2.47 -28.81
CA ALA A 171 -1.01 3.71 -29.25
C ALA A 171 -0.04 4.90 -29.30
N ALA A 172 0.84 5.05 -28.30
CA ALA A 172 1.87 6.09 -28.28
C ALA A 172 2.87 5.93 -29.44
N ASN A 173 3.33 4.69 -29.70
CA ASN A 173 4.23 4.40 -30.82
C ASN A 173 3.60 4.69 -32.18
N ASP A 174 2.30 4.43 -32.35
CA ASP A 174 1.60 4.74 -33.61
C ASP A 174 1.47 6.25 -33.84
N LYS A 175 1.22 7.04 -32.79
CA LYS A 175 1.21 8.51 -32.86
C LYS A 175 2.59 9.07 -33.17
N LEU A 176 3.63 8.53 -32.55
CA LEU A 176 5.02 8.90 -32.83
C LEU A 176 5.38 8.66 -34.30
N LYS A 177 5.01 7.50 -34.87
CA LYS A 177 5.24 7.18 -36.29
C LYS A 177 4.57 8.20 -37.21
N LYS A 178 3.32 8.58 -36.94
CA LYS A 178 2.59 9.60 -37.71
C LYS A 178 3.29 10.97 -37.62
N MET A 179 3.65 11.39 -36.41
CA MET A 179 4.37 12.65 -36.18
C MET A 179 5.70 12.72 -36.93
N VAL A 180 6.50 11.66 -36.89
CA VAL A 180 7.80 11.60 -37.60
C VAL A 180 7.59 11.66 -39.12
N LYS A 181 6.56 10.99 -39.64
CA LYS A 181 6.23 11.05 -41.07
C LYS A 181 5.85 12.46 -41.50
N ASP A 182 4.95 13.11 -40.77
CA ASP A 182 4.47 14.47 -41.09
C ASP A 182 5.58 15.51 -40.92
N GLN A 183 6.48 15.32 -39.94
CA GLN A 183 7.65 16.18 -39.75
C GLN A 183 8.64 16.06 -40.92
N GLN A 184 8.90 14.85 -41.42
CA GLN A 184 9.72 14.66 -42.62
C GLN A 184 9.09 15.31 -43.87
N GLU A 185 7.76 15.27 -43.99
CA GLU A 185 7.06 15.92 -45.09
C GLU A 185 7.09 17.45 -44.98
N ALA A 186 6.88 18.00 -43.79
CA ALA A 186 6.98 19.43 -43.53
C ALA A 186 8.37 19.98 -43.85
N GLU A 187 9.44 19.28 -43.43
CA GLU A 187 10.81 19.69 -43.69
C GLU A 187 11.13 19.73 -45.19
N LYS A 188 10.71 18.70 -45.94
CA LYS A 188 10.87 18.68 -47.40
C LYS A 188 10.16 19.85 -48.07
N LYS A 189 8.92 20.14 -47.67
CA LYS A 189 8.15 21.27 -48.22
C LYS A 189 8.74 22.63 -47.83
N LYS A 190 9.35 22.73 -46.65
CA LYS A 190 10.03 23.95 -46.18
C LYS A 190 11.27 24.28 -47.00
N VAL A 191 12.08 23.28 -47.33
CA VAL A 191 13.23 23.44 -48.25
C VAL A 191 12.73 23.91 -49.63
N MET A 192 11.69 23.27 -50.17
CA MET A 192 11.10 23.69 -51.45
C MET A 192 10.55 25.13 -51.41
N SER A 193 9.92 25.53 -50.30
CA SER A 193 9.41 26.89 -50.11
C SER A 193 10.53 27.93 -50.09
N GLN A 194 11.66 27.64 -49.42
CA GLN A 194 12.84 28.51 -49.39
C GLN A 194 13.45 28.68 -50.78
N GLU A 195 13.55 27.61 -51.57
CA GLU A 195 14.04 27.68 -52.94
C GLU A 195 13.14 28.55 -53.83
N ILE A 196 11.80 28.40 -53.70
CA ILE A 196 10.83 29.23 -54.43
C ILE A 196 10.94 30.69 -53.99
N GLN A 197 11.04 30.98 -52.70
CA GLN A 197 11.19 32.35 -52.18
C GLN A 197 12.50 33.02 -52.67
N GLU A 198 13.61 32.28 -52.72
CA GLU A 198 14.88 32.81 -53.23
C GLU A 198 14.80 33.12 -54.74
N GLN A 199 14.13 32.26 -55.52
CA GLN A 199 13.85 32.52 -56.93
C GLN A 199 12.96 33.76 -57.12
N LEU A 200 11.95 33.93 -56.26
CA LEU A 200 11.02 35.05 -56.30
C LEU A 200 11.72 36.38 -55.97
N HIS A 201 12.64 36.38 -55.00
CA HIS A 201 13.46 37.55 -54.66
C HIS A 201 14.33 37.99 -55.85
N LYS A 202 15.02 37.03 -56.50
CA LYS A 202 15.83 37.30 -57.70
C LYS A 202 14.97 37.82 -58.85
N GLN A 203 13.77 37.26 -59.06
CA GLN A 203 12.83 37.74 -60.08
C GLN A 203 12.35 39.17 -59.77
N GLN A 204 12.05 39.50 -58.51
CA GLN A 204 11.63 40.84 -58.09
C GLN A 204 12.73 41.90 -58.26
N GLU A 205 13.98 41.59 -57.94
CA GLU A 205 15.11 42.50 -58.18
C GLU A 205 15.27 42.81 -59.68
N VAL A 206 15.18 41.78 -60.55
CA VAL A 206 15.27 41.95 -62.01
C VAL A 206 14.09 42.77 -62.56
N ILE A 207 12.88 42.57 -62.03
CA ILE A 207 11.70 43.36 -62.40
C ILE A 207 11.89 44.82 -61.99
N ALA A 208 12.37 45.09 -60.77
CA ALA A 208 12.59 46.45 -60.27
C ALA A 208 13.63 47.24 -61.10
N ASP A 209 14.75 46.61 -61.44
CA ASP A 209 15.79 47.21 -62.30
C ASP A 209 15.26 47.52 -63.71
N LYS A 210 14.52 46.58 -64.31
CA LYS A 210 13.94 46.77 -65.65
C LYS A 210 12.82 47.82 -65.66
N GLN A 211 12.00 47.89 -64.61
CA GLN A 211 11.00 48.94 -64.44
C GLN A 211 11.66 50.32 -64.38
N MET A 212 12.79 50.45 -63.68
CA MET A 212 13.53 51.70 -63.58
C MET A 212 14.09 52.12 -64.95
N SER A 213 14.70 51.19 -65.70
CA SER A 213 15.23 51.47 -67.04
C SER A 213 14.15 51.89 -68.04
N VAL A 214 12.97 51.24 -68.02
CA VAL A 214 11.84 51.60 -68.89
C VAL A 214 11.31 53.00 -68.56
N LYS A 215 11.26 53.35 -67.27
CA LYS A 215 10.80 54.67 -66.81
C LYS A 215 11.77 55.80 -67.18
N GLU A 216 13.08 55.57 -66.97
CA GLU A 216 14.11 56.55 -67.34
C GLU A 216 14.15 56.86 -68.84
N ASP A 217 13.88 55.87 -69.69
CA ASP A 217 13.86 56.09 -71.13
C ASP A 217 12.60 56.86 -71.56
N LEU A 218 11.43 56.59 -70.99
CA LEU A 218 10.19 57.32 -71.30
C LEU A 218 10.24 58.79 -70.84
N ASP A 219 10.82 59.06 -69.66
CA ASP A 219 10.92 60.40 -69.09
C ASP A 219 11.76 61.38 -69.94
N LYS A 220 12.63 60.89 -70.84
CA LYS A 220 13.49 61.73 -71.69
C LYS A 220 12.75 62.47 -72.81
N VAL A 221 11.63 61.95 -73.29
CA VAL A 221 10.94 62.50 -74.49
C VAL A 221 9.52 62.94 -74.22
N GLU A 222 8.88 62.42 -73.18
CA GLU A 222 7.54 62.85 -72.76
C GLU A 222 7.45 64.37 -72.50
N PRO A 223 8.42 65.04 -71.83
CA PRO A 223 8.39 66.49 -71.63
C PRO A 223 8.45 67.28 -72.95
N ALA A 224 9.23 66.80 -73.92
CA ALA A 224 9.41 67.46 -75.21
C ALA A 224 8.13 67.42 -76.08
N VAL A 225 7.34 66.34 -75.97
CA VAL A 225 6.04 66.21 -76.64
C VAL A 225 5.00 67.14 -76.01
N ILE A 226 4.94 67.18 -74.68
CA ILE A 226 4.00 68.05 -73.93
C ILE A 226 4.30 69.52 -74.21
N GLU A 227 5.58 69.91 -74.23
CA GLU A 227 6.01 71.27 -74.58
C GLU A 227 5.57 71.65 -76.01
N ALA A 228 5.74 70.73 -76.96
CA ALA A 228 5.38 70.98 -78.35
C ALA A 228 3.86 70.99 -78.59
N GLN A 229 3.08 70.16 -77.90
CA GLN A 229 1.60 70.21 -77.92
C GLN A 229 1.08 71.54 -77.37
N ASN A 230 1.64 72.03 -76.26
CA ASN A 230 1.27 73.32 -75.67
C ASN A 230 1.61 74.49 -76.62
N ALA A 231 2.73 74.41 -77.33
CA ALA A 231 3.10 75.40 -78.34
C ALA A 231 2.07 75.47 -79.49
N VAL A 232 1.57 74.33 -79.98
CA VAL A 232 0.51 74.29 -81.01
C VAL A 232 -0.83 74.80 -80.48
N LYS A 233 -1.19 74.48 -79.24
CA LYS A 233 -2.43 74.98 -78.60
C LYS A 233 -2.46 76.51 -78.45
N SER A 234 -1.29 77.15 -78.37
CA SER A 234 -1.14 78.60 -78.20
C SER A 234 -1.25 79.43 -79.49
N ILE A 235 -1.44 78.80 -80.66
CA ILE A 235 -1.55 79.49 -81.96
C ILE A 235 -2.83 80.33 -82.00
N LYS A 236 -2.69 81.66 -82.16
CA LYS A 236 -3.82 82.58 -82.28
C LYS A 236 -4.55 82.39 -83.62
N LYS A 237 -5.89 82.47 -83.60
CA LYS A 237 -6.74 82.36 -84.80
C LYS A 237 -6.34 83.32 -85.94
N GLN A 238 -5.80 84.50 -85.61
CA GLN A 238 -5.33 85.49 -86.59
C GLN A 238 -4.19 84.96 -87.47
N HIS A 239 -3.19 84.27 -86.90
CA HIS A 239 -2.06 83.71 -87.65
C HIS A 239 -2.46 82.55 -88.57
N LEU A 240 -3.55 81.84 -88.25
CA LEU A 240 -4.12 80.82 -89.14
C LEU A 240 -4.88 81.46 -90.31
N VAL A 241 -5.53 82.60 -90.12
CA VAL A 241 -6.21 83.35 -91.20
C VAL A 241 -5.19 83.88 -92.21
N GLU A 242 -4.02 84.33 -91.76
CA GLU A 242 -2.91 84.76 -92.63
C GLU A 242 -2.49 83.64 -93.59
N VAL A 243 -2.21 82.44 -93.07
CA VAL A 243 -1.85 81.27 -93.88
C VAL A 243 -3.01 80.82 -94.81
N ARG A 244 -4.26 80.94 -94.36
CA ARG A 244 -5.46 80.58 -95.16
C ARG A 244 -5.73 81.52 -96.34
N SER A 245 -5.22 82.75 -96.30
CA SER A 245 -5.48 83.78 -97.32
C SER A 245 -4.48 83.77 -98.49
N MET A 246 -3.38 83.00 -98.38
CA MET A 246 -2.30 82.97 -99.37
C MET A 246 -2.67 82.23 -100.66
N ALA A 247 -2.59 82.93 -101.81
CA ALA A 247 -2.74 82.31 -103.13
C ALA A 247 -1.50 81.49 -103.54
N ASN A 248 -0.30 81.98 -103.23
CA ASN A 248 1.00 81.29 -103.41
C ASN A 248 1.84 81.42 -102.12
N PRO A 249 2.07 80.32 -101.37
CA PRO A 249 2.80 80.37 -100.11
C PRO A 249 4.33 80.34 -100.32
N PRO A 250 5.14 80.86 -99.38
CA PRO A 250 6.58 80.63 -99.33
C PRO A 250 6.94 79.14 -99.23
N ALA A 251 8.06 78.73 -99.82
CA ALA A 251 8.49 77.32 -99.85
C ALA A 251 8.58 76.67 -98.45
N ALA A 252 9.04 77.41 -97.45
CA ALA A 252 9.13 76.93 -96.06
C ALA A 252 7.76 76.65 -95.42
N VAL A 253 6.73 77.45 -95.76
CA VAL A 253 5.36 77.27 -95.25
C VAL A 253 4.68 76.08 -95.94
N LYS A 254 4.92 75.92 -97.25
CA LYS A 254 4.42 74.76 -98.00
C LYS A 254 5.00 73.44 -97.45
N LEU A 255 6.32 73.38 -97.25
CA LEU A 255 6.99 72.20 -96.70
C LEU A 255 6.53 71.88 -95.26
N ALA A 256 6.31 72.90 -94.43
CA ALA A 256 5.82 72.74 -93.06
C ALA A 256 4.40 72.17 -93.01
N LEU A 257 3.50 72.60 -93.88
CA LEU A 257 2.11 72.14 -93.88
C LEU A 257 1.95 70.78 -94.54
N GLU A 258 2.76 70.50 -95.56
CA GLU A 258 2.82 69.20 -96.22
C GLU A 258 3.28 68.10 -95.27
N SER A 259 4.28 68.38 -94.43
CA SER A 259 4.79 67.43 -93.44
C SER A 259 3.79 67.15 -92.31
N ILE A 260 3.01 68.15 -91.89
CA ILE A 260 1.93 67.98 -90.90
C ILE A 260 0.78 67.18 -91.49
N CYS A 261 0.38 67.46 -92.75
CA CYS A 261 -0.66 66.67 -93.42
C CYS A 261 -0.22 65.20 -93.59
N LEU A 262 1.07 64.96 -93.88
CA LEU A 262 1.63 63.62 -93.98
C LEU A 262 1.64 62.88 -92.63
N LEU A 263 1.90 63.58 -91.52
CA LEU A 263 1.77 63.03 -90.16
C LEU A 263 0.33 62.70 -89.79
N LEU A 264 -0.63 63.51 -90.26
CA LEU A 264 -2.07 63.28 -90.08
C LEU A 264 -2.66 62.22 -91.03
N GLY A 265 -1.83 61.58 -91.86
CA GLY A 265 -2.24 60.51 -92.79
C GLY A 265 -2.81 60.98 -94.13
N GLU A 266 -2.80 62.28 -94.42
CA GLU A 266 -3.33 62.87 -95.65
C GLU A 266 -2.18 63.25 -96.61
N SER A 267 -1.76 62.32 -97.46
CA SER A 267 -0.63 62.51 -98.39
C SER A 267 -1.03 63.32 -99.65
N THR A 268 -1.11 64.63 -99.54
CA THR A 268 -1.40 65.51 -100.69
C THR A 268 -0.30 66.56 -100.87
N THR A 269 0.22 66.69 -102.09
CA THR A 269 1.28 67.67 -102.46
C THR A 269 0.71 68.91 -103.18
N ASP A 270 -0.58 68.90 -103.47
CA ASP A 270 -1.32 70.00 -104.09
C ASP A 270 -1.73 71.03 -103.02
N TRP A 271 -1.33 72.29 -103.23
CA TRP A 271 -1.61 73.39 -102.30
C TRP A 271 -3.11 73.61 -102.09
N LYS A 272 -3.95 73.36 -103.11
CA LYS A 272 -5.41 73.49 -102.97
C LYS A 272 -5.98 72.47 -101.98
N GLN A 273 -5.43 71.25 -101.96
CA GLN A 273 -5.85 70.19 -101.05
C GLN A 273 -5.32 70.45 -99.62
N ILE A 274 -4.04 70.81 -99.47
CA ILE A 274 -3.44 71.22 -98.18
C ILE A 274 -4.23 72.38 -97.55
N ARG A 275 -4.64 73.36 -98.35
CA ARG A 275 -5.46 74.50 -97.88
C ARG A 275 -6.84 74.07 -97.36
N SER A 276 -7.48 73.09 -98.00
CA SER A 276 -8.77 72.53 -97.56
C SER A 276 -8.67 71.87 -96.18
N ILE A 277 -7.57 71.16 -95.92
CA ILE A 277 -7.30 70.45 -94.67
C ILE A 277 -7.11 71.43 -93.51
N ILE A 278 -6.37 72.52 -93.74
CA ILE A 278 -6.13 73.58 -92.76
C ILE A 278 -7.40 74.42 -92.49
N MET A 279 -8.33 74.45 -93.44
CA MET A 279 -9.62 75.16 -93.30
C MET A 279 -10.60 74.45 -92.37
N ARG A 280 -10.39 73.15 -92.07
CA ARG A 280 -11.24 72.41 -91.14
C ARG A 280 -11.18 73.03 -89.74
N GLU A 281 -12.33 73.18 -89.08
CA GLU A 281 -12.40 73.81 -87.74
C GLU A 281 -11.69 72.97 -86.66
N ASN A 282 -11.55 71.66 -86.87
CA ASN A 282 -10.94 70.70 -85.96
C ASN A 282 -9.43 70.48 -86.17
N PHE A 283 -8.79 71.19 -87.10
CA PHE A 283 -7.37 70.96 -87.45
C PHE A 283 -6.40 71.05 -86.25
N ILE A 284 -6.51 72.10 -85.42
CA ILE A 284 -5.65 72.25 -84.22
C ILE A 284 -5.97 71.20 -83.13
N PRO A 285 -7.24 70.94 -82.76
CA PRO A 285 -7.59 69.83 -81.88
C PRO A 285 -7.04 68.47 -82.32
N THR A 286 -7.05 68.17 -83.63
CA THR A 286 -6.51 66.91 -84.17
C THR A 286 -5.00 66.78 -83.95
N ILE A 287 -4.25 67.89 -84.02
CA ILE A 287 -2.80 67.90 -83.76
C ILE A 287 -2.49 67.73 -82.26
N VAL A 288 -3.28 68.36 -81.39
CA VAL A 288 -3.06 68.31 -79.93
C VAL A 288 -3.37 66.93 -79.36
N ASN A 289 -4.44 66.27 -79.84
CA ASN A 289 -4.87 64.95 -79.36
C ASN A 289 -4.29 63.78 -80.18
N PHE A 290 -3.29 64.04 -81.01
CA PHE A 290 -2.67 63.02 -81.84
C PHE A 290 -1.82 62.07 -80.98
N SER A 291 -2.05 60.77 -81.13
CA SER A 291 -1.24 59.75 -80.47
C SER A 291 -0.05 59.37 -81.34
N ALA A 292 1.17 59.51 -80.82
CA ALA A 292 2.37 59.06 -81.53
C ALA A 292 2.44 57.53 -81.68
N GLU A 293 1.62 56.76 -80.98
CA GLU A 293 1.46 55.31 -81.18
C GLU A 293 0.80 54.98 -82.54
N GLU A 294 0.06 55.93 -83.13
CA GLU A 294 -0.64 55.74 -84.41
C GLU A 294 0.23 56.07 -85.64
N ILE A 295 1.47 56.54 -85.45
CA ILE A 295 2.39 56.82 -86.56
C ILE A 295 2.92 55.50 -87.13
N SER A 296 2.47 55.14 -88.34
CA SER A 296 3.02 53.97 -89.04
C SER A 296 4.51 54.15 -89.39
N ASP A 297 5.25 53.04 -89.39
CA ASP A 297 6.67 52.99 -89.78
C ASP A 297 6.91 53.63 -91.17
N ALA A 298 5.97 53.47 -92.10
CA ALA A 298 6.05 54.01 -93.45
C ALA A 298 5.94 55.56 -93.50
N ILE A 299 5.15 56.16 -92.61
CA ILE A 299 5.01 57.61 -92.48
C ILE A 299 6.26 58.20 -91.80
N ARG A 300 6.79 57.53 -90.78
CA ARG A 300 8.00 57.95 -90.04
C ARG A 300 9.24 58.02 -90.93
N GLU A 301 9.50 56.97 -91.71
CA GLU A 301 10.65 56.93 -92.64
C GLU A 301 10.53 57.99 -93.75
N LYS A 302 9.32 58.22 -94.27
CA LYS A 302 9.06 59.31 -95.23
C LYS A 302 9.30 60.69 -94.62
N MET A 303 8.86 60.92 -93.37
CA MET A 303 9.10 62.16 -92.66
C MET A 303 10.60 62.43 -92.42
N LYS A 304 11.34 61.40 -92.03
CA LYS A 304 12.79 61.49 -91.83
C LYS A 304 13.53 61.80 -93.12
N LYS A 305 13.23 61.07 -94.18
CA LYS A 305 13.94 61.15 -95.46
C LYS A 305 13.66 62.44 -96.23
N ASN A 306 12.42 62.94 -96.20
CA ASN A 306 12.00 64.06 -97.05
C ASN A 306 11.98 65.43 -96.33
N TYR A 307 11.83 65.45 -95.00
CA TYR A 307 11.67 66.70 -94.25
C TYR A 307 12.77 66.90 -93.19
N LEU A 308 12.98 65.97 -92.24
CA LEU A 308 14.02 66.15 -91.19
C LEU A 308 15.47 66.18 -91.73
N SER A 309 15.73 65.54 -92.86
CA SER A 309 17.04 65.57 -93.54
C SER A 309 17.32 66.90 -94.26
N ASN A 310 16.31 67.76 -94.43
CA ASN A 310 16.42 69.01 -95.16
C ASN A 310 16.81 70.17 -94.21
N PRO A 311 17.96 70.86 -94.42
CA PRO A 311 18.39 71.97 -93.57
C PRO A 311 17.39 73.14 -93.47
N SER A 312 16.49 73.27 -94.45
CA SER A 312 15.45 74.30 -94.47
C SER A 312 14.20 73.96 -93.62
N TYR A 313 14.11 72.74 -93.09
CA TYR A 313 13.00 72.26 -92.26
C TYR A 313 13.40 72.22 -90.78
N ASN A 314 13.39 73.38 -90.14
CA ASN A 314 13.59 73.52 -88.69
C ASN A 314 12.68 74.61 -88.12
N TYR A 315 12.51 74.59 -86.80
CA TYR A 315 11.61 75.52 -86.11
C TYR A 315 11.94 76.98 -86.41
N GLU A 316 13.21 77.38 -86.39
CA GLU A 316 13.61 78.78 -86.50
C GLU A 316 13.36 79.37 -87.90
N ILE A 317 13.67 78.62 -88.96
CA ILE A 317 13.46 79.05 -90.36
C ILE A 317 11.97 79.11 -90.68
N VAL A 318 11.20 78.11 -90.26
CA VAL A 318 9.75 78.06 -90.54
C VAL A 318 8.99 79.09 -89.71
N ASN A 319 9.37 79.31 -88.44
CA ASN A 319 8.72 80.31 -87.59
C ASN A 319 8.96 81.75 -88.08
N ARG A 320 10.13 82.02 -88.68
CA ARG A 320 10.42 83.30 -89.34
C ARG A 320 9.55 83.52 -90.59
N ALA A 321 9.19 82.45 -91.30
CA ALA A 321 8.33 82.50 -92.48
C ALA A 321 6.83 82.53 -92.14
N SER A 322 6.42 81.88 -91.05
CA SER A 322 5.04 81.88 -90.54
C SER A 322 5.00 81.54 -89.04
N LEU A 323 4.45 82.46 -88.26
CA LEU A 323 4.24 82.30 -86.81
C LEU A 323 3.27 81.16 -86.46
N ALA A 324 2.43 80.73 -87.40
CA ALA A 324 1.55 79.57 -87.21
C ALA A 324 2.22 78.24 -87.54
N CYS A 325 3.13 78.20 -88.53
CA CYS A 325 3.75 76.97 -89.00
C CYS A 325 4.94 76.53 -88.14
N GLY A 326 5.65 77.47 -87.50
CA GLY A 326 6.78 77.16 -86.61
C GLY A 326 6.41 76.17 -85.50
N PRO A 327 5.44 76.47 -84.63
CA PRO A 327 5.03 75.57 -83.55
C PRO A 327 4.57 74.20 -84.03
N MET A 328 3.94 74.12 -85.20
CA MET A 328 3.49 72.84 -85.77
C MET A 328 4.66 71.96 -86.25
N VAL A 329 5.74 72.55 -86.77
CA VAL A 329 6.96 71.80 -87.12
C VAL A 329 7.69 71.32 -85.87
N LYS A 330 7.72 72.10 -84.78
CA LYS A 330 8.28 71.65 -83.49
C LYS A 330 7.51 70.45 -82.93
N TRP A 331 6.18 70.47 -83.03
CA TRP A 331 5.32 69.32 -82.69
C TRP A 331 5.60 68.10 -83.57
N ALA A 332 5.69 68.28 -84.89
CA ALA A 332 5.99 67.19 -85.81
C ALA A 332 7.31 66.49 -85.49
N ILE A 333 8.35 67.25 -85.13
CA ILE A 333 9.66 66.72 -84.72
C ILE A 333 9.56 65.98 -83.38
N ALA A 334 8.87 66.55 -82.39
CA ALA A 334 8.71 65.93 -81.07
C ALA A 334 7.93 64.60 -81.12
N GLN A 335 6.86 64.53 -81.93
CA GLN A 335 6.05 63.31 -82.11
C GLN A 335 6.84 62.18 -82.78
N LEU A 336 7.70 62.51 -83.76
CA LEU A 336 8.54 61.51 -84.42
C LEU A 336 9.62 60.94 -83.48
N ASN A 337 10.20 61.79 -82.62
CA ASN A 337 11.17 61.34 -81.61
C ASN A 337 10.51 60.44 -80.54
N TYR A 338 9.28 60.73 -80.14
CA TYR A 338 8.53 59.90 -79.19
C TYR A 338 8.13 58.55 -79.81
N ALA A 339 7.69 58.54 -81.08
CA ALA A 339 7.40 57.31 -81.79
C ALA A 339 8.64 56.40 -81.99
N ASP A 340 9.83 56.97 -82.22
CA ASP A 340 11.09 56.20 -82.25
C ASP A 340 11.43 55.60 -80.88
N MET A 341 11.17 56.35 -79.81
CA MET A 341 11.41 55.92 -78.44
C MET A 341 10.47 54.79 -78.01
N LEU A 342 9.18 54.92 -78.31
CA LEU A 342 8.18 53.89 -78.03
C LEU A 342 8.56 52.55 -78.65
N LYS A 343 9.01 52.55 -79.92
CA LYS A 343 9.48 51.33 -80.59
C LYS A 343 10.69 50.68 -79.92
N ARG A 344 11.54 51.48 -79.27
CA ARG A 344 12.70 50.98 -78.51
C ARG A 344 12.30 50.39 -77.15
N VAL A 345 11.24 50.92 -76.55
CA VAL A 345 10.75 50.52 -75.21
C VAL A 345 9.74 49.37 -75.27
N GLU A 346 9.07 49.15 -76.41
CA GLU A 346 8.05 48.11 -76.61
C GLU A 346 8.53 46.66 -76.35
N PRO A 347 9.74 46.23 -76.77
CA PRO A 347 10.27 44.90 -76.43
C PRO A 347 10.48 44.73 -74.92
N LEU A 348 10.96 45.77 -74.24
CA LEU A 348 11.22 45.77 -72.80
C LEU A 348 9.91 45.69 -72.00
N ARG A 349 8.84 46.34 -72.47
CA ARG A 349 7.51 46.31 -71.84
C ARG A 349 6.87 44.92 -71.90
N ASN A 350 6.96 44.23 -73.04
CA ASN A 350 6.45 42.87 -73.19
C ASN A 350 7.24 41.86 -72.35
N GLU A 351 8.55 42.05 -72.22
CA GLU A 351 9.40 41.23 -71.36
C GLU A 351 9.08 41.45 -69.88
N LEU A 352 8.85 42.71 -69.48
CA LEU A 352 8.44 43.07 -68.12
C LEU A 352 7.12 42.38 -67.72
N GLN A 353 6.12 42.42 -68.61
CA GLN A 353 4.81 41.84 -68.35
C GLN A 353 4.89 40.31 -68.15
N LYS A 354 5.70 39.61 -68.95
CA LYS A 354 5.93 38.16 -68.75
C LYS A 354 6.59 37.86 -67.41
N LEU A 355 7.60 38.64 -67.01
CA LEU A 355 8.27 38.46 -65.73
C LEU A 355 7.34 38.75 -64.54
N GLU A 356 6.44 39.73 -64.67
CA GLU A 356 5.41 40.03 -63.67
C GLU A 356 4.38 38.90 -63.54
N ASP A 357 3.93 38.31 -64.66
CA ASP A 357 3.02 37.16 -64.66
C ASP A 357 3.69 35.91 -64.04
N ASP A 358 4.94 35.60 -64.41
CA ASP A 358 5.71 34.49 -63.84
C ASP A 358 5.96 34.67 -62.32
N ALA A 359 6.27 35.89 -61.88
CA ALA A 359 6.45 36.22 -60.47
C ALA A 359 5.14 36.04 -59.68
N LYS A 360 3.99 36.37 -60.28
CA LYS A 360 2.66 36.21 -59.65
C LYS A 360 2.28 34.74 -59.50
N ASP A 361 2.55 33.90 -60.50
CA ASP A 361 2.32 32.46 -60.42
C ASP A 361 3.23 31.79 -59.37
N ASN A 362 4.51 32.19 -59.31
CA ASN A 362 5.42 31.71 -58.28
C ASN A 362 5.00 32.16 -56.88
N GLN A 363 4.42 33.37 -56.75
CA GLN A 363 3.90 33.87 -55.47
C GLN A 363 2.69 33.06 -54.99
N GLN A 364 1.79 32.67 -55.90
CA GLN A 364 0.65 31.81 -55.54
C GLN A 364 1.13 30.44 -55.07
N LYS A 365 2.07 29.81 -55.78
CA LYS A 365 2.65 28.52 -55.37
C LYS A 365 3.37 28.61 -54.02
N ALA A 366 4.11 29.69 -53.78
CA ALA A 366 4.76 29.94 -52.50
C ALA A 366 3.74 30.00 -51.36
N ASN A 367 2.63 30.74 -51.55
CA ASN A 367 1.56 30.87 -50.56
C ASN A 367 0.84 29.53 -50.28
N GLU A 368 0.59 28.72 -51.31
CA GLU A 368 -0.02 27.40 -51.16
C GLU A 368 0.88 26.44 -50.36
N VAL A 369 2.19 26.44 -50.66
CA VAL A 369 3.17 25.63 -49.93
C VAL A 369 3.31 26.11 -48.49
N GLU A 370 3.33 27.42 -48.24
CA GLU A 370 3.32 27.99 -46.88
C GLU A 370 2.07 27.58 -46.10
N GLN A 371 0.89 27.59 -46.71
CA GLN A 371 -0.34 27.17 -46.05
C GLN A 371 -0.29 25.68 -45.70
N MET A 372 0.20 24.82 -46.60
CA MET A 372 0.41 23.40 -46.29
C MET A 372 1.42 23.19 -45.16
N ILE A 373 2.49 23.98 -45.09
CA ILE A 373 3.46 23.92 -44.00
C ILE A 373 2.77 24.26 -42.67
N ARG A 374 1.95 25.32 -42.62
CA ARG A 374 1.20 25.70 -41.41
C ARG A 374 0.25 24.59 -40.94
N ASP A 375 -0.46 23.94 -41.86
CA ASP A 375 -1.39 22.85 -41.53
C ASP A 375 -0.65 21.60 -41.01
N LEU A 376 0.52 21.29 -41.61
CA LEU A 376 1.40 20.22 -41.15
C LEU A 376 2.00 20.53 -39.77
N GLU A 377 2.51 21.75 -39.55
CA GLU A 377 3.04 22.19 -38.27
C GLU A 377 1.96 22.17 -37.16
N ALA A 378 0.73 22.57 -37.47
CA ALA A 378 -0.41 22.48 -36.55
C ALA A 378 -0.77 21.02 -36.21
N SER A 379 -0.72 20.12 -37.20
CA SER A 379 -0.97 18.68 -37.00
C SER A 379 0.12 18.02 -36.15
N ILE A 380 1.39 18.37 -36.40
CA ILE A 380 2.53 17.93 -35.59
C ILE A 380 2.39 18.40 -34.14
N ALA A 381 1.98 19.65 -33.92
CA ALA A 381 1.76 20.19 -32.58
C ALA A 381 0.69 19.40 -31.81
N ARG A 382 -0.45 19.08 -32.45
CA ARG A 382 -1.50 18.23 -31.86
C ARG A 382 -0.98 16.83 -31.53
N TYR A 383 -0.28 16.17 -32.46
CA TYR A 383 0.27 14.84 -32.20
C TYR A 383 1.32 14.83 -31.10
N LYS A 384 2.11 15.90 -30.97
CA LYS A 384 3.07 16.04 -29.88
C LYS A 384 2.38 16.13 -28.51
N GLU A 385 1.27 16.84 -28.41
CA GLU A 385 0.46 16.93 -27.20
C GLU A 385 -0.21 15.59 -26.85
N GLU A 386 -0.86 14.95 -27.82
CA GLU A 386 -1.46 13.63 -27.63
C GLU A 386 -0.42 12.56 -27.25
N TYR A 387 0.75 12.58 -27.88
CA TYR A 387 1.86 11.70 -27.54
C TYR A 387 2.38 11.94 -26.12
N ALA A 388 2.51 13.21 -25.71
CA ALA A 388 2.93 13.57 -24.37
C ALA A 388 1.95 13.07 -23.30
N VAL A 389 0.63 13.14 -23.56
CA VAL A 389 -0.38 12.58 -22.67
C VAL A 389 -0.25 11.06 -22.60
N LEU A 390 -0.24 10.36 -23.74
CA LEU A 390 -0.16 8.89 -23.78
C LEU A 390 1.12 8.35 -23.12
N ILE A 391 2.28 8.98 -23.34
CA ILE A 391 3.53 8.55 -22.74
C ILE A 391 3.55 8.81 -21.23
N SER A 392 2.97 9.93 -20.77
CA SER A 392 2.86 10.22 -19.35
C SER A 392 1.99 9.18 -18.63
N GLU A 393 0.86 8.79 -19.22
CA GLU A 393 -0.03 7.76 -18.70
C GLU A 393 0.63 6.38 -18.71
N ALA A 394 1.32 6.01 -19.80
CA ALA A 394 2.07 4.76 -19.89
C ALA A 394 3.18 4.71 -18.83
N GLN A 395 3.87 5.82 -18.60
CA GLN A 395 4.93 5.90 -17.60
C GLN A 395 4.39 5.83 -16.17
N ALA A 396 3.22 6.42 -15.89
CA ALA A 396 2.52 6.28 -14.62
C ALA A 396 2.12 4.81 -14.37
N ILE A 397 1.50 4.14 -15.36
CA ILE A 397 1.13 2.71 -15.24
C ILE A 397 2.38 1.84 -15.05
N LYS A 398 3.48 2.14 -15.74
CA LYS A 398 4.75 1.42 -15.59
C LYS A 398 5.34 1.56 -14.19
N ALA A 399 5.30 2.75 -13.60
CA ALA A 399 5.75 2.98 -12.24
C ALA A 399 4.88 2.23 -11.22
N ASP A 400 3.56 2.28 -11.39
CA ASP A 400 2.59 1.52 -10.61
C ASP A 400 2.85 0.00 -10.67
N LEU A 401 3.08 -0.53 -11.88
CA LEU A 401 3.38 -1.95 -12.09
C LEU A 401 4.64 -2.36 -11.35
N ALA A 402 5.72 -1.58 -11.44
CA ALA A 402 6.96 -1.87 -10.72
C ALA A 402 6.75 -1.88 -9.19
N ALA A 403 5.94 -0.95 -8.67
CA ALA A 403 5.62 -0.91 -7.24
C ALA A 403 4.78 -2.11 -6.79
N VAL A 404 3.75 -2.49 -7.57
CA VAL A 404 2.90 -3.66 -7.30
C VAL A 404 3.70 -4.95 -7.43
N GLU A 405 4.54 -5.08 -8.46
CA GLU A 405 5.42 -6.23 -8.66
C GLU A 405 6.40 -6.41 -7.49
N ALA A 406 7.05 -5.34 -7.05
CA ALA A 406 7.90 -5.36 -5.86
C ALA A 406 7.13 -5.78 -4.61
N LYS A 407 5.87 -5.33 -4.44
CA LYS A 407 5.00 -5.76 -3.33
C LYS A 407 4.63 -7.24 -3.43
N VAL A 408 4.28 -7.75 -4.61
CA VAL A 408 3.96 -9.16 -4.87
C VAL A 408 5.18 -10.05 -4.61
N ASN A 409 6.37 -9.64 -5.05
CA ASN A 409 7.60 -10.40 -4.86
C ASN A 409 7.97 -10.50 -3.38
N ARG A 410 7.92 -9.38 -2.63
CA ARG A 410 8.13 -9.40 -1.17
C ARG A 410 7.11 -10.28 -0.46
N SER A 411 5.83 -10.17 -0.82
CA SER A 411 4.76 -10.96 -0.19
C SER A 411 4.86 -12.45 -0.53
N THR A 412 5.24 -12.80 -1.76
CA THR A 412 5.48 -14.19 -2.18
C THR A 412 6.68 -14.78 -1.43
N ALA A 413 7.77 -14.02 -1.27
CA ALA A 413 8.93 -14.45 -0.49
C ALA A 413 8.55 -14.67 0.99
N LEU A 414 7.76 -13.76 1.57
CA LEU A 414 7.25 -13.89 2.93
C LEU A 414 6.39 -15.16 3.09
N LEU A 415 5.43 -15.39 2.18
CA LEU A 415 4.59 -16.59 2.18
C LEU A 415 5.41 -17.88 2.03
N LYS A 416 6.47 -17.86 1.22
CA LYS A 416 7.40 -18.99 1.08
C LYS A 416 8.19 -19.22 2.37
N SER A 417 8.65 -18.17 3.05
CA SER A 417 9.33 -18.34 4.34
C SER A 417 8.40 -18.86 5.43
N LEU A 418 7.11 -18.49 5.39
CA LEU A 418 6.11 -18.89 6.38
C LEU A 418 5.43 -20.23 6.09
N SER A 419 5.77 -20.92 4.99
CA SER A 419 5.08 -22.15 4.61
C SER A 419 5.35 -23.29 5.60
N ALA A 420 6.58 -23.38 6.12
CA ALA A 420 6.95 -24.36 7.13
C ALA A 420 6.26 -24.07 8.47
N GLU A 421 6.20 -22.80 8.88
CA GLU A 421 5.48 -22.37 10.08
C GLU A 421 3.98 -22.63 9.94
N ARG A 422 3.39 -22.39 8.77
CA ARG A 422 1.99 -22.68 8.50
C ARG A 422 1.68 -24.16 8.69
N GLU A 423 2.44 -25.06 8.07
CA GLU A 423 2.25 -26.51 8.21
C GLU A 423 2.41 -26.95 9.67
N ARG A 424 3.43 -26.42 10.34
CA ARG A 424 3.63 -26.65 11.78
C ARG A 424 2.43 -26.19 12.59
N TRP A 425 1.89 -25.01 12.31
CA TRP A 425 0.73 -24.48 13.02
C TRP A 425 -0.53 -25.28 12.75
N GLU A 426 -0.78 -25.69 11.50
CA GLU A 426 -1.91 -26.57 11.14
C GLU A 426 -1.83 -27.89 11.93
N LYS A 427 -0.66 -28.54 11.97
CA LYS A 427 -0.43 -29.77 12.77
C LYS A 427 -0.60 -29.53 14.28
N THR A 428 -0.18 -28.38 14.77
CA THR A 428 -0.35 -28.00 16.20
C THR A 428 -1.84 -27.79 16.53
N SER A 429 -2.61 -27.19 15.61
CA SER A 429 -4.06 -27.00 15.75
C SER A 429 -4.81 -28.32 15.89
N GLU A 430 -4.42 -29.36 15.13
CA GLU A 430 -4.94 -30.71 15.30
C GLU A 430 -4.56 -31.31 16.66
N THR A 431 -3.33 -31.06 17.11
CA THR A 431 -2.86 -31.51 18.43
C THR A 431 -3.66 -30.89 19.56
N PHE A 432 -4.05 -29.62 19.46
CA PHE A 432 -4.91 -28.97 20.46
C PHE A 432 -6.28 -29.64 20.59
N LYS A 433 -6.88 -30.09 19.48
CA LYS A 433 -8.15 -30.84 19.53
C LYS A 433 -8.00 -32.15 20.32
N ASN A 434 -6.89 -32.85 20.12
CA ASN A 434 -6.57 -34.09 20.86
C ASN A 434 -6.25 -33.83 22.34
N GLN A 435 -5.60 -32.71 22.65
CA GLN A 435 -5.35 -32.30 24.04
C GLN A 435 -6.65 -31.90 24.75
N MET A 436 -7.54 -31.17 24.05
CA MET A 436 -8.85 -30.82 24.58
C MET A 436 -9.75 -32.05 24.79
N SER A 437 -9.61 -33.09 23.97
CA SER A 437 -10.36 -34.34 24.18
C SER A 437 -9.85 -35.15 25.38
N THR A 438 -8.58 -35.02 25.77
CA THR A 438 -7.96 -35.78 26.88
C THR A 438 -7.88 -35.02 28.20
N ILE A 439 -8.11 -33.70 28.19
CA ILE A 439 -7.95 -32.81 29.35
C ILE A 439 -8.71 -33.27 30.61
N ALA A 440 -9.92 -33.82 30.45
CA ALA A 440 -10.74 -34.28 31.57
C ALA A 440 -10.08 -35.44 32.33
N GLY A 441 -9.49 -36.40 31.63
CA GLY A 441 -8.76 -37.51 32.25
C GLY A 441 -7.39 -37.09 32.78
N ASP A 442 -6.66 -36.28 32.00
CA ASP A 442 -5.33 -35.78 32.39
C ASP A 442 -5.36 -34.96 33.68
N CYS A 443 -6.36 -34.06 33.80
CA CYS A 443 -6.54 -33.24 34.99
C CYS A 443 -7.02 -34.07 36.19
N LEU A 444 -7.78 -35.15 35.97
CA LEU A 444 -8.23 -36.03 37.04
C LEU A 444 -7.04 -36.77 37.64
N LEU A 445 -6.21 -37.40 36.81
CA LEU A 445 -5.00 -38.10 37.25
C LEU A 445 -4.02 -37.15 37.94
N SER A 446 -3.83 -35.96 37.36
CA SER A 446 -2.88 -34.97 37.88
C SER A 446 -3.38 -34.29 39.15
N GLY A 447 -4.68 -34.00 39.26
CA GLY A 447 -5.32 -33.50 40.48
C GLY A 447 -5.27 -34.52 41.61
N ALA A 448 -5.50 -35.80 41.30
CA ALA A 448 -5.38 -36.90 42.26
C ALA A 448 -3.94 -37.03 42.77
N PHE A 449 -2.97 -36.90 41.87
CA PHE A 449 -1.56 -36.91 42.19
C PHE A 449 -1.19 -35.78 43.18
N ILE A 450 -1.54 -34.53 42.88
CA ILE A 450 -1.22 -33.39 43.77
C ILE A 450 -1.90 -33.55 45.14
N ALA A 451 -3.16 -34.00 45.17
CA ALA A 451 -3.93 -34.07 46.41
C ALA A 451 -3.50 -35.21 47.35
N TYR A 452 -3.10 -36.36 46.80
CA TYR A 452 -2.92 -37.59 47.58
C TYR A 452 -1.52 -38.20 47.54
N ALA A 453 -0.75 -37.98 46.49
CA ALA A 453 0.51 -38.70 46.28
C ALA A 453 1.62 -38.25 47.24
N GLY A 454 1.54 -37.05 47.80
CA GLY A 454 2.63 -36.43 48.55
C GLY A 454 3.11 -37.17 49.79
N TYR A 455 2.23 -37.89 50.48
CA TYR A 455 2.61 -38.71 51.64
C TYR A 455 3.39 -39.98 51.25
N PHE A 456 3.04 -40.56 50.12
CA PHE A 456 3.55 -41.86 49.68
C PHE A 456 4.95 -41.74 49.07
N ASP A 457 5.71 -42.83 49.14
CA ASP A 457 7.00 -42.96 48.49
C ASP A 457 6.87 -43.08 46.96
N GLN A 458 7.98 -42.93 46.25
CA GLN A 458 8.02 -42.95 44.78
C GLN A 458 7.37 -44.21 44.17
N GLN A 459 7.57 -45.38 44.77
CA GLN A 459 7.04 -46.64 44.24
C GLN A 459 5.52 -46.71 44.41
N MET A 460 4.99 -46.32 45.57
CA MET A 460 3.57 -46.28 45.83
C MET A 460 2.86 -45.24 44.96
N ARG A 461 3.48 -44.07 44.72
CA ARG A 461 2.95 -43.07 43.78
C ARG A 461 2.76 -43.65 42.39
N GLN A 462 3.75 -44.36 41.87
CA GLN A 462 3.65 -45.00 40.55
C GLN A 462 2.55 -46.07 40.53
N ASN A 463 2.43 -46.89 41.58
CA ASN A 463 1.39 -47.91 41.68
C ASN A 463 -0.02 -47.30 41.73
N LEU A 464 -0.22 -46.24 42.51
CA LEU A 464 -1.48 -45.49 42.58
C LEU A 464 -1.84 -44.93 41.20
N PHE A 465 -0.88 -44.25 40.55
CA PHE A 465 -1.08 -43.66 39.23
C PHE A 465 -1.50 -44.71 38.20
N THR A 466 -0.78 -45.84 38.11
CA THR A 466 -1.14 -46.95 37.21
C THR A 466 -2.54 -47.51 37.50
N THR A 467 -2.91 -47.63 38.79
CA THR A 467 -4.23 -48.12 39.19
C THR A 467 -5.34 -47.15 38.75
N TRP A 468 -5.11 -45.84 38.91
CA TRP A 468 -6.07 -44.81 38.48
C TRP A 468 -6.20 -44.77 36.95
N SER A 469 -5.09 -44.81 36.21
CA SER A 469 -5.09 -44.85 34.74
C SER A 469 -5.83 -46.07 34.20
N HIS A 470 -5.64 -47.25 34.82
CA HIS A 470 -6.37 -48.46 34.43
C HIS A 470 -7.88 -48.31 34.64
N HIS A 471 -8.31 -47.69 35.73
CA HIS A 471 -9.74 -47.44 35.96
C HIS A 471 -10.34 -46.46 34.94
N LEU A 472 -9.62 -45.37 34.61
CA LEU A 472 -10.08 -44.44 33.57
C LEU A 472 -10.20 -45.14 32.21
N GLN A 473 -9.25 -46.02 31.89
CA GLN A 473 -9.30 -46.82 30.66
C GLN A 473 -10.53 -47.74 30.63
N GLN A 474 -10.83 -48.42 31.75
CA GLN A 474 -12.03 -49.26 31.88
C GLN A 474 -13.33 -48.45 31.84
N ALA A 475 -13.31 -47.19 32.25
CA ALA A 475 -14.45 -46.27 32.15
C ALA A 475 -14.54 -45.55 30.79
N ASN A 476 -13.66 -45.88 29.83
CA ASN A 476 -13.56 -45.22 28.53
C ASN A 476 -13.39 -43.68 28.62
N ILE A 477 -12.72 -43.20 29.68
CA ILE A 477 -12.37 -41.79 29.83
C ILE A 477 -11.03 -41.57 29.13
N GLN A 478 -11.01 -40.67 28.15
CA GLN A 478 -9.81 -40.36 27.38
C GLN A 478 -8.79 -39.59 28.23
N PHE A 479 -7.54 -40.04 28.21
CA PHE A 479 -6.36 -39.41 28.82
C PHE A 479 -5.12 -39.75 27.98
N ARG A 480 -4.02 -39.03 28.20
CA ARG A 480 -2.72 -39.36 27.57
C ARG A 480 -2.01 -40.48 28.33
N THR A 481 -1.74 -41.58 27.64
CA THR A 481 -1.12 -42.78 28.21
C THR A 481 0.31 -42.54 28.73
N ASP A 482 1.02 -41.61 28.11
CA ASP A 482 2.41 -41.22 28.37
C ASP A 482 2.48 -39.82 29.00
N ILE A 483 1.51 -39.46 29.84
CA ILE A 483 1.51 -38.15 30.50
C ILE A 483 2.75 -37.97 31.39
N ALA A 484 3.65 -37.12 30.92
CA ALA A 484 4.83 -36.69 31.67
C ALA A 484 4.37 -35.72 32.78
N ARG A 485 4.10 -36.27 33.97
CA ARG A 485 3.43 -35.57 35.09
C ARG A 485 4.17 -34.30 35.50
N THR A 486 5.50 -34.38 35.55
CA THR A 486 6.38 -33.26 35.90
C THR A 486 6.25 -32.10 34.92
N GLU A 487 6.25 -32.38 33.63
CA GLU A 487 6.14 -31.41 32.54
C GLU A 487 4.72 -30.86 32.41
N TYR A 488 3.71 -31.67 32.73
CA TYR A 488 2.32 -31.25 32.69
C TYR A 488 1.98 -30.28 33.83
N LEU A 489 2.57 -30.49 35.01
CA LEU A 489 2.30 -29.72 36.22
C LEU A 489 3.30 -28.59 36.50
N SER A 490 4.43 -28.52 35.78
CA SER A 490 5.42 -27.45 35.94
C SER A 490 6.01 -27.01 34.60
N ASN A 491 6.41 -25.75 34.51
CA ASN A 491 7.14 -25.26 33.34
C ASN A 491 8.66 -25.49 33.50
N ALA A 492 9.41 -25.38 32.40
CA ALA A 492 10.85 -25.64 32.41
C ALA A 492 11.62 -24.62 33.28
N ASP A 493 11.20 -23.36 33.27
CA ASP A 493 11.86 -22.28 34.01
C ASP A 493 11.71 -22.48 35.54
N GLU A 494 10.54 -22.92 36.00
CA GLU A 494 10.29 -23.30 37.39
C GLU A 494 11.23 -24.42 37.83
N ARG A 495 11.35 -25.49 37.03
CA ARG A 495 12.24 -26.60 37.37
C ARG A 495 13.71 -26.17 37.43
N LEU A 496 14.14 -25.31 36.51
CA LEU A 496 15.50 -24.74 36.53
C LEU A 496 15.71 -23.86 37.76
N ARG A 497 14.72 -23.06 38.13
CA ARG A 497 14.76 -22.24 39.34
C ARG A 497 14.87 -23.09 40.59
N TRP A 498 14.07 -24.15 40.70
CA TRP A 498 14.14 -25.04 41.86
C TRP A 498 15.51 -25.69 42.00
N GLN A 499 16.12 -26.12 40.89
CA GLN A 499 17.48 -26.63 40.88
C GLN A 499 18.52 -25.59 41.31
N ALA A 500 18.33 -24.32 40.90
CA ALA A 500 19.18 -23.21 41.35
C ALA A 500 19.00 -22.93 42.85
N SER A 501 17.80 -23.18 43.40
CA SER A 501 17.48 -23.11 44.83
C SER A 501 17.90 -24.36 45.63
N SER A 502 18.86 -25.14 45.12
CA SER A 502 19.39 -26.37 45.74
C SER A 502 18.47 -27.60 45.74
N LEU A 503 17.39 -27.62 44.95
CA LEU A 503 16.58 -28.84 44.79
C LEU A 503 17.33 -29.88 43.92
N PRO A 504 17.45 -31.14 44.37
CA PRO A 504 18.00 -32.20 43.54
C PRO A 504 17.17 -32.46 42.27
N ALA A 505 17.85 -32.78 41.16
CA ALA A 505 17.26 -32.95 39.84
C ALA A 505 16.74 -34.38 39.59
N ASP A 506 16.08 -34.98 40.58
CA ASP A 506 15.40 -36.29 40.46
C ASP A 506 13.88 -36.15 40.50
N ASP A 507 13.18 -37.19 40.03
CA ASP A 507 11.72 -37.19 39.89
C ASP A 507 11.01 -36.97 41.23
N LEU A 508 11.46 -37.62 42.30
CA LEU A 508 10.81 -37.51 43.62
C LEU A 508 10.87 -36.07 44.15
N CYS A 509 12.05 -35.45 44.10
CA CYS A 509 12.22 -34.06 44.52
C CYS A 509 11.43 -33.08 43.65
N THR A 510 11.41 -33.30 42.32
CA THR A 510 10.65 -32.46 41.39
C THR A 510 9.15 -32.58 41.60
N GLU A 511 8.64 -33.80 41.77
CA GLU A 511 7.23 -34.08 42.12
C GLU A 511 6.83 -33.44 43.45
N ASN A 512 7.71 -33.49 44.45
CA ASN A 512 7.47 -32.85 45.75
C ASN A 512 7.43 -31.32 45.62
N ALA A 513 8.33 -30.72 44.85
CA ALA A 513 8.33 -29.28 44.61
C ALA A 513 7.05 -28.80 43.92
N ILE A 514 6.51 -29.59 42.99
CA ILE A 514 5.20 -29.33 42.37
C ILE A 514 4.10 -29.24 43.44
N MET A 515 4.06 -30.17 44.40
CA MET A 515 3.08 -30.16 45.49
C MET A 515 3.28 -28.97 46.43
N LEU A 516 4.53 -28.62 46.75
CA LEU A 516 4.87 -27.44 47.55
C LEU A 516 4.52 -26.11 46.87
N LYS A 517 4.40 -26.10 45.54
CA LYS A 517 4.00 -24.93 44.75
C LYS A 517 2.48 -24.85 44.58
N ARG A 518 1.83 -25.99 44.32
CA ARG A 518 0.42 -26.08 43.93
C ARG A 518 -0.51 -26.51 45.06
N PHE A 519 -0.16 -26.29 46.32
CA PHE A 519 -1.01 -26.69 47.45
C PHE A 519 -2.26 -25.82 47.60
N ASN A 520 -3.39 -26.42 47.99
CA ASN A 520 -4.56 -25.68 48.48
C ASN A 520 -4.53 -25.51 50.01
N ARG A 521 -4.17 -26.59 50.72
CA ARG A 521 -3.96 -26.64 52.17
C ARG A 521 -2.48 -26.49 52.48
N TYR A 522 -2.12 -25.76 53.54
CA TYR A 522 -0.70 -25.49 53.80
C TYR A 522 0.11 -26.79 53.97
N PRO A 523 1.30 -26.86 53.40
CA PRO A 523 2.07 -28.10 53.36
C PRO A 523 2.69 -28.46 54.71
N LEU A 524 2.66 -29.76 55.04
CA LEU A 524 3.44 -30.37 56.12
C LEU A 524 4.44 -31.34 55.51
N ILE A 525 5.71 -31.05 55.75
CA ILE A 525 6.85 -31.66 55.10
C ILE A 525 7.50 -32.64 56.07
N ILE A 526 7.68 -33.88 55.63
CA ILE A 526 8.48 -34.88 56.33
C ILE A 526 9.86 -34.86 55.68
N ASP A 527 10.84 -34.28 56.35
CA ASP A 527 12.17 -33.98 55.79
C ASP A 527 13.30 -34.43 56.74
N PRO A 528 13.59 -35.74 56.85
CA PRO A 528 14.62 -36.24 57.75
C PRO A 528 16.04 -35.77 57.38
N SER A 529 16.28 -35.50 56.09
CA SER A 529 17.58 -35.07 55.56
C SER A 529 17.78 -33.56 55.58
N GLY A 530 16.72 -32.76 55.79
CA GLY A 530 16.77 -31.30 55.75
C GLY A 530 16.84 -30.69 54.35
N GLN A 531 16.72 -31.49 53.29
CA GLN A 531 16.84 -31.03 51.90
C GLN A 531 15.69 -30.09 51.52
N ALA A 532 14.46 -30.41 51.92
CA ALA A 532 13.30 -29.58 51.62
C ALA A 532 13.38 -28.24 52.35
N THR A 533 13.85 -28.27 53.59
CA THR A 533 14.06 -27.10 54.44
C THR A 533 15.05 -26.14 53.80
N GLU A 534 16.20 -26.63 53.34
CA GLU A 534 17.19 -25.80 52.64
C GLU A 534 16.63 -25.22 51.33
N PHE A 535 15.96 -26.06 50.52
CA PHE A 535 15.32 -25.64 49.29
C PHE A 535 14.32 -24.50 49.51
N ILE A 536 13.40 -24.62 50.47
CA ILE A 536 12.38 -23.61 50.76
C ILE A 536 13.02 -22.31 51.27
N MET A 537 14.04 -22.41 52.12
CA MET A 537 14.76 -21.23 52.61
C MET A 537 15.43 -20.45 51.47
N ASN A 538 15.99 -21.16 50.48
CA ASN A 538 16.63 -20.56 49.31
C ASN A 538 15.60 -20.00 48.32
N GLU A 539 14.52 -20.73 48.02
CA GLU A 539 13.48 -20.30 47.08
C GLU A 539 12.75 -19.03 47.54
N TYR A 540 12.53 -18.90 48.85
CA TYR A 540 11.84 -17.75 49.44
C TYR A 540 12.78 -16.71 50.07
N LYS A 541 14.09 -16.78 49.78
CA LYS A 541 15.11 -15.89 50.34
C LYS A 541 14.80 -14.41 50.12
N ASP A 542 14.39 -14.04 48.90
CA ASP A 542 14.06 -12.66 48.52
C ASP A 542 12.81 -12.13 49.24
N ARG A 543 11.94 -13.04 49.71
CA ARG A 543 10.71 -12.72 50.46
C ARG A 543 10.92 -12.69 51.98
N LYS A 544 12.16 -12.75 52.46
CA LYS A 544 12.52 -12.73 53.88
C LYS A 544 11.81 -13.82 54.69
N ILE A 545 11.86 -15.06 54.20
CA ILE A 545 11.32 -16.21 54.92
C ILE A 545 11.93 -16.32 56.32
N THR A 546 11.09 -16.52 57.33
CA THR A 546 11.51 -16.66 58.72
C THR A 546 11.36 -18.11 59.15
N ARG A 547 12.38 -18.65 59.84
CA ARG A 547 12.37 -19.99 60.41
C ARG A 547 12.12 -19.89 61.91
N THR A 548 11.15 -20.65 62.43
CA THR A 548 10.78 -20.70 63.85
C THR A 548 10.34 -22.12 64.23
N SER A 549 10.03 -22.37 65.49
CA SER A 549 9.58 -23.66 66.03
C SER A 549 8.43 -23.40 67.01
N PHE A 550 7.56 -24.39 67.25
CA PHE A 550 6.51 -24.25 68.28
C PHE A 550 7.08 -24.11 69.70
N LEU A 551 8.33 -24.51 69.90
CA LEU A 551 9.05 -24.40 71.17
C LEU A 551 9.68 -23.00 71.38
N ASP A 552 9.62 -22.12 70.39
CA ASP A 552 10.18 -20.77 70.46
C ASP A 552 9.18 -19.80 71.12
N ASP A 553 9.58 -19.12 72.20
CA ASP A 553 8.77 -18.10 72.87
C ASP A 553 8.37 -16.95 71.92
N ALA A 554 9.15 -16.70 70.87
CA ALA A 554 8.87 -15.70 69.85
C ALA A 554 7.91 -16.19 68.75
N PHE A 555 7.50 -17.46 68.74
CA PHE A 555 6.67 -18.06 67.69
C PHE A 555 5.42 -17.25 67.38
N ARG A 556 4.64 -16.87 68.42
CA ARG A 556 3.39 -16.11 68.25
C ARG A 556 3.65 -14.75 67.59
N LYS A 557 4.69 -14.03 68.01
CA LYS A 557 5.06 -12.73 67.42
C LYS A 557 5.51 -12.88 65.96
N ASN A 558 6.28 -13.93 65.67
CA ASN A 558 6.72 -14.24 64.30
C ASN A 558 5.52 -14.58 63.40
N LEU A 559 4.56 -15.35 63.91
CA LEU A 559 3.32 -15.70 63.20
C LEU A 559 2.45 -14.46 62.93
N GLU A 560 2.21 -13.63 63.94
CA GLU A 560 1.45 -12.36 63.81
C GLU A 560 2.07 -11.43 62.76
N SER A 561 3.39 -11.26 62.82
CA SER A 561 4.14 -10.44 61.86
C SER A 561 4.05 -11.02 60.45
N ALA A 562 4.25 -12.34 60.29
CA ALA A 562 4.18 -13.01 59.01
C ALA A 562 2.77 -12.90 58.38
N LEU A 563 1.70 -13.08 59.18
CA LEU A 563 0.32 -12.92 58.73
C LEU A 563 0.04 -11.49 58.25
N ARG A 564 0.50 -10.49 59.01
CA ARG A 564 0.30 -9.07 58.71
C ARG A 564 1.04 -8.61 57.45
N PHE A 565 2.30 -9.00 57.31
CA PHE A 565 3.16 -8.52 56.22
C PHE A 565 3.23 -9.48 55.01
N GLY A 566 2.72 -10.70 55.15
CA GLY A 566 2.77 -11.72 54.08
C GLY A 566 4.14 -12.32 53.85
N ASN A 567 5.01 -12.28 54.86
CA ASN A 567 6.31 -12.94 54.82
C ASN A 567 6.10 -14.46 54.95
N PRO A 568 6.82 -15.29 54.17
CA PRO A 568 6.75 -16.74 54.32
C PRO A 568 7.28 -17.17 55.70
N LEU A 569 6.65 -18.17 56.30
CA LEU A 569 7.04 -18.72 57.60
C LEU A 569 7.32 -20.22 57.46
N LEU A 570 8.47 -20.68 57.95
CA LEU A 570 8.80 -22.09 58.08
C LEU A 570 8.82 -22.46 59.56
N VAL A 571 7.91 -23.36 59.96
CA VAL A 571 7.80 -23.86 61.34
C VAL A 571 8.37 -25.26 61.41
N GLN A 572 9.38 -25.45 62.24
CA GLN A 572 10.04 -26.74 62.48
C GLN A 572 9.46 -27.44 63.72
N ASP A 573 9.83 -28.70 63.90
CA ASP A 573 9.51 -29.54 65.07
C ASP A 573 7.99 -29.67 65.30
N VAL A 574 7.26 -29.90 64.21
CA VAL A 574 5.79 -29.97 64.19
C VAL A 574 5.24 -31.16 64.99
N GLU A 575 6.08 -32.10 65.41
CA GLU A 575 5.74 -33.09 66.45
C GLU A 575 5.17 -32.44 67.73
N SER A 576 5.61 -31.23 68.07
CA SER A 576 5.10 -30.44 69.21
C SER A 576 4.03 -29.43 68.77
N TYR A 577 3.07 -29.88 67.97
CA TYR A 577 2.05 -29.03 67.35
C TYR A 577 1.23 -28.20 68.36
N ASP A 578 1.13 -26.88 68.14
CA ASP A 578 0.27 -25.97 68.91
C ASP A 578 -1.06 -25.68 68.17
N PRO A 579 -2.23 -25.96 68.78
CA PRO A 579 -3.56 -25.62 68.25
C PRO A 579 -3.79 -24.14 67.92
N VAL A 580 -2.95 -23.21 68.38
CA VAL A 580 -3.01 -21.78 68.01
C VAL A 580 -2.99 -21.56 66.49
N LEU A 581 -2.43 -22.51 65.73
CA LEU A 581 -2.35 -22.42 64.28
C LEU A 581 -3.67 -22.84 63.57
N ASN A 582 -4.63 -23.40 64.30
CA ASN A 582 -5.89 -23.90 63.72
C ASN A 582 -6.67 -22.87 62.88
N PRO A 583 -6.88 -21.62 63.34
CA PRO A 583 -7.56 -20.61 62.54
C PRO A 583 -6.84 -20.33 61.22
N VAL A 584 -5.50 -20.38 61.22
CA VAL A 584 -4.65 -20.17 60.04
C VAL A 584 -4.76 -21.33 59.07
N LEU A 585 -4.64 -22.57 59.55
CA LEU A 585 -4.73 -23.76 58.68
C LEU A 585 -6.13 -23.93 58.07
N ASN A 586 -7.19 -23.60 58.82
CA ASN A 586 -8.55 -23.61 58.30
C ASN A 586 -8.90 -22.40 57.44
N ARG A 587 -8.02 -21.37 57.38
CA ARG A 587 -8.27 -20.07 56.74
C ARG A 587 -9.57 -19.43 57.23
N GLU A 588 -9.76 -19.39 58.55
CA GLU A 588 -10.92 -18.80 59.23
C GLU A 588 -10.85 -17.26 59.20
N VAL A 589 -11.13 -16.70 58.02
CA VAL A 589 -11.03 -15.26 57.76
C VAL A 589 -12.36 -14.53 57.92
N ARG A 590 -12.32 -13.34 58.52
CA ARG A 590 -13.46 -12.43 58.65
C ARG A 590 -13.21 -11.20 57.78
N ARG A 591 -14.19 -10.84 56.94
CA ARG A 591 -14.10 -9.64 56.08
C ARG A 591 -14.89 -8.50 56.71
N THR A 592 -14.21 -7.46 57.17
CA THR A 592 -14.82 -6.30 57.84
C THR A 592 -14.24 -5.02 57.25
N GLY A 593 -15.10 -4.14 56.71
CA GLY A 593 -14.67 -2.83 56.20
C GLY A 593 -13.60 -2.87 55.10
N GLY A 594 -13.64 -3.89 54.23
CA GLY A 594 -12.65 -4.09 53.15
C GLY A 594 -11.34 -4.75 53.58
N ARG A 595 -11.12 -4.97 54.88
CA ARG A 595 -9.97 -5.72 55.42
C ARG A 595 -10.31 -7.19 55.59
N VAL A 596 -9.32 -8.05 55.38
CA VAL A 596 -9.40 -9.49 55.67
C VAL A 596 -8.67 -9.72 56.98
N LEU A 597 -9.40 -10.13 58.01
CA LEU A 597 -8.89 -10.32 59.36
C LEU A 597 -8.88 -11.81 59.71
N ILE A 598 -7.90 -12.21 60.51
CA ILE A 598 -7.83 -13.55 61.12
C ILE A 598 -7.67 -13.40 62.63
N THR A 599 -8.40 -14.21 63.38
CA THR A 599 -8.40 -14.15 64.84
C THR A 599 -7.39 -15.17 65.37
N LEU A 600 -6.40 -14.71 66.13
CA LEU A 600 -5.44 -15.57 66.82
C LEU A 600 -5.51 -15.28 68.33
N GLY A 601 -6.00 -16.26 69.09
CA GLY A 601 -6.31 -16.05 70.51
C GLY A 601 -7.31 -14.90 70.66
N ASP A 602 -6.89 -13.84 71.35
CA ASP A 602 -7.72 -12.65 71.60
C ASP A 602 -7.46 -11.49 70.62
N GLN A 603 -6.58 -11.68 69.62
CA GLN A 603 -6.17 -10.62 68.71
C GLN A 603 -6.69 -10.82 67.28
N ASP A 604 -7.18 -9.73 66.68
CA ASP A 604 -7.52 -9.65 65.27
C ASP A 604 -6.35 -9.07 64.46
N ILE A 605 -5.88 -9.86 63.50
CA ILE A 605 -4.70 -9.56 62.69
C ILE A 605 -5.13 -9.41 61.23
N ASP A 606 -4.60 -8.41 60.54
CA ASP A 606 -4.75 -8.30 59.09
C ASP A 606 -4.06 -9.47 58.41
N LEU A 607 -4.80 -10.22 57.60
CA LEU A 607 -4.23 -11.28 56.79
C LEU A 607 -3.80 -10.73 55.43
N SER A 608 -2.50 -10.78 55.17
CA SER A 608 -1.95 -10.51 53.84
C SER A 608 -2.26 -11.68 52.88
N PRO A 609 -2.77 -11.41 51.66
CA PRO A 609 -3.01 -12.44 50.65
C PRO A 609 -1.76 -13.20 50.21
N SER A 610 -0.57 -12.62 50.40
CA SER A 610 0.71 -13.24 50.02
C SER A 610 1.28 -14.19 51.08
N PHE A 611 0.66 -14.27 52.27
CA PHE A 611 1.13 -15.11 53.37
C PHE A 611 1.15 -16.60 53.00
N VAL A 612 2.27 -17.26 53.31
CA VAL A 612 2.45 -18.70 53.15
C VAL A 612 3.16 -19.25 54.37
N ILE A 613 2.72 -20.42 54.86
CA ILE A 613 3.36 -21.16 55.93
C ILE A 613 3.71 -22.57 55.46
N PHE A 614 4.91 -23.02 55.84
CA PHE A 614 5.41 -24.38 55.65
C PHE A 614 5.63 -25.01 57.02
N LEU A 615 5.11 -26.21 57.23
CA LEU A 615 5.35 -27.00 58.43
C LEU A 615 6.38 -28.07 58.09
N SER A 616 7.37 -28.31 58.95
CA SER A 616 8.41 -29.32 58.72
C SER A 616 8.68 -30.13 59.99
N THR A 617 8.84 -31.44 59.83
CA THR A 617 9.35 -32.34 60.87
C THR A 617 10.54 -33.13 60.32
N ARG A 618 11.54 -33.34 61.17
CA ARG A 618 12.68 -34.22 60.86
C ARG A 618 12.42 -35.65 61.27
N ASP A 619 11.39 -35.90 62.06
CA ASP A 619 11.04 -37.23 62.52
C ASP A 619 10.05 -37.89 61.54
N PRO A 620 10.50 -38.85 60.71
CA PRO A 620 9.61 -39.57 59.80
C PRO A 620 8.65 -40.52 60.54
N THR A 621 8.82 -40.65 61.86
CA THR A 621 8.09 -41.57 62.70
C THR A 621 6.88 -40.96 63.40
N VAL A 622 6.67 -39.66 63.27
CA VAL A 622 5.54 -38.97 63.90
C VAL A 622 4.23 -39.41 63.26
N GLU A 623 3.25 -39.75 64.12
CA GLU A 623 1.87 -39.95 63.72
C GLU A 623 1.05 -38.73 64.06
N PHE A 624 0.50 -38.09 63.03
CA PHE A 624 -0.33 -36.90 63.21
C PHE A 624 -1.79 -37.29 63.39
N PRO A 625 -2.53 -36.58 64.27
CA PRO A 625 -3.94 -36.85 64.48
C PRO A 625 -4.75 -36.60 63.18
N PRO A 626 -5.88 -37.30 62.98
CA PRO A 626 -6.72 -37.12 61.80
C PRO A 626 -7.18 -35.68 61.57
N ASP A 627 -7.38 -34.92 62.64
CA ASP A 627 -7.76 -33.52 62.59
C ASP A 627 -6.69 -32.66 61.88
N LEU A 628 -5.43 -32.78 62.30
CA LEU A 628 -4.31 -32.10 61.64
C LEU A 628 -4.12 -32.61 60.21
N CYS A 629 -4.19 -33.93 60.00
CA CYS A 629 -4.05 -34.52 58.66
C CYS A 629 -5.07 -33.94 57.67
N SER A 630 -6.29 -33.65 58.14
CA SER A 630 -7.34 -33.07 57.30
C SER A 630 -7.07 -31.61 56.88
N ARG A 631 -6.20 -30.88 57.60
CA ARG A 631 -5.95 -29.44 57.44
C ARG A 631 -4.71 -29.11 56.62
N VAL A 632 -3.82 -30.08 56.41
CA VAL A 632 -2.53 -29.89 55.75
C VAL A 632 -2.38 -30.79 54.52
N THR A 633 -1.50 -30.41 53.61
CA THR A 633 -1.07 -31.27 52.50
C THR A 633 0.27 -31.89 52.85
N PHE A 634 0.35 -33.21 52.94
CA PHE A 634 1.62 -33.87 53.27
C PHE A 634 2.53 -33.96 52.05
N VAL A 635 3.82 -33.68 52.26
CA VAL A 635 4.86 -33.89 51.25
C VAL A 635 6.05 -34.60 51.90
N ASN A 636 6.32 -35.81 51.45
CA ASN A 636 7.35 -36.68 52.01
C ASN A 636 8.66 -36.56 51.21
N PHE A 637 9.67 -35.97 51.83
CA PHE A 637 11.04 -35.82 51.30
C PHE A 637 12.01 -36.89 51.82
N THR A 638 11.49 -37.97 52.40
CA THR A 638 12.33 -39.12 52.78
C THR A 638 13.02 -39.69 51.53
N VAL A 639 14.35 -39.68 51.56
CA VAL A 639 15.17 -40.11 50.42
C VAL A 639 14.99 -41.61 50.20
N THR A 640 14.53 -41.99 49.01
CA THR A 640 14.42 -43.39 48.59
C THR A 640 15.72 -43.88 47.96
N ARG A 641 15.94 -45.20 47.88
CA ARG A 641 17.09 -45.78 47.18
C ARG A 641 17.19 -45.29 45.72
N SER A 642 16.06 -45.20 45.03
CA SER A 642 16.00 -44.74 43.64
C SER A 642 16.36 -43.26 43.53
N SER A 643 15.81 -42.42 44.40
CA SER A 643 16.15 -40.98 44.47
C SER A 643 17.64 -40.77 44.74
N LEU A 644 18.19 -41.44 45.75
CA LEU A 644 19.61 -41.35 46.07
C LEU A 644 20.51 -41.76 44.90
N GLN A 645 20.18 -42.84 44.20
CA GLN A 645 20.92 -43.29 43.02
C GLN A 645 20.92 -42.23 41.92
N SER A 646 19.76 -41.63 41.62
CA SER A 646 19.64 -40.56 40.62
C SER A 646 20.43 -39.31 41.03
N GLN A 647 20.36 -38.92 42.31
CA GLN A 647 21.11 -37.78 42.84
C GLN A 647 22.63 -38.01 42.74
N CYS A 648 23.12 -39.19 43.16
CA CYS A 648 24.52 -39.55 43.03
C CYS A 648 24.99 -39.56 41.57
N LEU A 649 24.19 -40.13 40.67
CA LEU A 649 24.50 -40.14 39.23
C LEU A 649 24.60 -38.70 38.68
N ASN A 650 23.65 -37.84 39.02
CA ASN A 650 23.65 -36.44 38.62
C ASN A 650 24.90 -35.70 39.10
N GLU A 651 25.31 -35.90 40.35
CA GLU A 651 26.54 -35.28 40.89
C GLU A 651 27.81 -35.80 40.20
N VAL A 652 27.88 -37.10 39.89
CA VAL A 652 29.00 -37.68 39.13
C VAL A 652 29.09 -37.09 37.72
N LEU A 653 27.94 -36.93 37.05
CA LEU A 653 27.86 -36.34 35.70
C LEU A 653 28.18 -34.84 35.70
N LYS A 654 27.81 -34.10 36.75
CA LYS A 654 28.20 -32.69 36.92
C LYS A 654 29.72 -32.54 37.06
N LYS A 655 30.35 -33.42 37.85
CA LYS A 655 31.81 -33.40 38.06
C LYS A 655 32.60 -33.89 36.84
N ASN A 656 32.02 -34.73 35.98
CA ASN A 656 32.67 -35.24 34.77
C ASN A 656 31.97 -34.79 33.47
N PRO A 657 32.23 -33.55 33.00
CA PRO A 657 31.55 -32.97 31.83
C PRO A 657 31.79 -33.74 30.50
N TYR A 658 32.84 -34.58 30.43
CA TYR A 658 33.09 -35.45 29.27
C TYR A 658 31.96 -36.48 29.05
N TYR A 659 31.49 -37.14 30.12
CA TYR A 659 30.39 -38.12 30.03
C TYR A 659 29.04 -37.45 29.74
N ARG A 660 28.84 -36.22 30.21
CA ARG A 660 27.61 -35.45 29.94
C ARG A 660 27.44 -35.11 28.45
N ARG A 661 28.54 -35.00 27.69
CA ARG A 661 28.50 -34.80 26.22
C ARG A 661 28.30 -36.09 25.44
N LEU A 662 28.61 -37.25 26.02
CA LEU A 662 28.46 -38.57 25.38
C LEU A 662 27.05 -39.16 25.53
N MET A 663 26.29 -38.73 26.54
CA MET A 663 24.91 -39.18 26.78
C MET A 663 23.82 -38.30 26.15
N LYS A 664 24.18 -37.12 25.63
CA LYS A 664 23.30 -36.30 24.79
C LYS A 664 23.57 -36.63 23.34
#